data_AF-A0A842X8X1-F1
#
_entry.id   AF-A0A842X8X1-F1
#
_cell.length_a   1.000
_cell.length_b   1.000
_cell.length_c   1.000
_cell.angle_alpha   90.00
_cell.angle_beta   90.00
_cell.angle_gamma   90.00
#
_symmetry.space_group_name_H-M   'P 1'
#
loop_
_entity.id
_entity.type
_entity.pdbx_description
1 polymer ?
#
loop_
_entity_poly.entity_id
_entity_poly.type
_entity_poly.pdbx_seq_one_letter_code
_entity_poly.pdbx_strand_id
1 'polypeptide(L)'
;MRDIGMKCQPIKLGNKLDKILKRRKELFKYYRDKSDRYLSYLVLEDGSRRVEQKNLEDEKRIFNNVSTIESLLPRLLINIPHKGSLKILAFSDYRVHDIDVLLEFVQSLKEKPDLIVYAGDDVERFAPMPMDALELPNSSEKYPMELEPATFSLPDSSLRLPGLYGLRGLYGFILRVPKSIDHKDYAKSRILSMIKITYRIYEILKNHEGEITSFKERLIKEFPYLKVIESKDKIKVVDETTGTKILEIRKSSISGELLPDWESLGYWYLLKYGKVDEVPNLDCIKIAENKGYIYYYVVMDQPKRNFFEELACNARYGLVAVIGNDDEAIARLRIRGEKVYNLHDTWLRIGSFLLIGLEGSTSGLGPSGIYLEGDVKLILELAQGMLRTQQDRLIIISHTPPRGVLDRAMRFGDEAIGSMALRDFLEECDNVTLVICGHVHRCGGKYEKLDNVTVANVSSHDSPFDRANLAWIVLDETGVLEVKMMTLPSPVERIFMKESEGNWLRALQNKAQLSINEAKLFIDAFRKYNKRIFDDLPELASLKFRYGFSWGNVFKLYSYDIKSPDQINESIFKEILNQSHGLDKMHLKRAYAKIRRELEKGKIYLINPIPISADDNIIVFDTEYSEAGVLYGFLDLSSGDLKQFWFNEKKRAMEYLKTKKDSLFVHWGGNDKKLLREELNCNADTLNLLYHFQISFVAPISSTSLRDVHDALCGHKEDEWWKFSFYEMDGLYKFELCNHILRNPDDEKTRKELADANKADLIALGSIIKKLQKLPVLSSD
;
A
#
# COMPACT_ATOMS: atom_id res chain seq x y z
N MET A 1 -3.36 -12.79 -43.27
CA MET A 1 -4.36 -12.19 -42.36
C MET A 1 -5.59 -11.86 -43.19
N ARG A 2 -6.76 -12.47 -42.88
CA ARG A 2 -8.03 -12.12 -43.53
C ARG A 2 -8.62 -10.92 -42.80
N ASP A 3 -9.09 -9.93 -43.55
CA ASP A 3 -9.81 -8.75 -43.09
C ASP A 3 -11.05 -9.19 -42.26
N ILE A 4 -11.04 -8.97 -40.95
CA ILE A 4 -12.03 -9.53 -39.99
C ILE A 4 -13.33 -8.70 -39.98
N GLY A 5 -13.48 -7.73 -40.89
CA GLY A 5 -14.70 -6.92 -41.01
C GLY A 5 -14.98 -6.01 -39.81
N MET A 6 -13.94 -5.63 -39.05
CA MET A 6 -14.05 -4.73 -37.91
C MET A 6 -14.52 -3.34 -38.35
N LYS A 7 -15.53 -2.79 -37.67
CA LYS A 7 -16.03 -1.43 -37.92
C LYS A 7 -15.90 -0.57 -36.66
N CYS A 8 -15.05 0.44 -36.72
CA CYS A 8 -14.90 1.44 -35.67
C CYS A 8 -15.94 2.56 -35.85
N GLN A 9 -16.64 2.92 -34.76
CA GLN A 9 -17.67 3.95 -34.75
C GLN A 9 -17.45 4.91 -33.57
N PRO A 10 -17.34 6.23 -33.79
CA PRO A 10 -17.36 7.21 -32.71
C PRO A 10 -18.70 7.21 -31.96
N ILE A 11 -18.65 7.20 -30.64
CA ILE A 11 -19.83 7.35 -29.77
C ILE A 11 -20.14 8.84 -29.68
N LYS A 12 -21.17 9.28 -30.41
CA LYS A 12 -21.60 10.68 -30.41
C LYS A 12 -22.67 10.91 -29.34
N LEU A 13 -22.35 11.72 -28.34
CA LEU A 13 -23.30 12.15 -27.30
C LEU A 13 -24.34 13.16 -27.86
N GLY A 14 -23.96 13.97 -28.85
CA GLY A 14 -24.84 14.92 -29.53
C GLY A 14 -25.57 15.87 -28.57
N ASN A 15 -26.83 16.20 -28.87
CA ASN A 15 -27.67 17.09 -28.04
C ASN A 15 -28.10 16.48 -26.68
N LYS A 16 -27.61 15.28 -26.32
CA LYS A 16 -27.95 14.63 -25.04
C LYS A 16 -27.03 15.04 -23.89
N LEU A 17 -26.00 15.85 -24.14
CA LEU A 17 -25.01 16.24 -23.12
C LEU A 17 -25.66 16.86 -21.89
N ASP A 18 -26.61 17.79 -22.07
CA ASP A 18 -27.32 18.42 -20.95
C ASP A 18 -28.13 17.41 -20.11
N LYS A 19 -28.74 16.42 -20.78
CA LYS A 19 -29.49 15.35 -20.10
C LYS A 19 -28.54 14.46 -19.29
N ILE A 20 -27.37 14.14 -19.84
CA ILE A 20 -26.32 13.35 -19.17
C ILE A 20 -25.78 14.11 -17.96
N LEU A 21 -25.46 15.40 -18.11
CA LEU A 21 -24.98 16.23 -17.00
C LEU A 21 -26.01 16.39 -15.89
N LYS A 22 -27.30 16.51 -16.25
CA LYS A 22 -28.40 16.51 -15.28
C LYS A 22 -28.46 15.17 -14.53
N ARG A 23 -28.44 14.04 -15.28
CA ARG A 23 -28.47 12.70 -14.69
C ARG A 23 -27.27 12.44 -13.78
N ARG A 24 -26.06 12.86 -14.17
CA ARG A 24 -24.84 12.80 -13.36
C ARG A 24 -25.02 13.47 -11.99
N LYS A 25 -25.61 14.68 -11.95
CA LYS A 25 -25.88 15.40 -10.70
C LYS A 25 -26.90 14.69 -9.81
N GLU A 26 -27.94 14.12 -10.40
CA GLU A 26 -28.96 13.34 -9.68
C GLU A 26 -28.34 12.08 -9.05
N LEU A 27 -27.55 11.34 -9.83
CA LEU A 27 -26.86 10.13 -9.38
C LEU A 27 -25.83 10.44 -8.29
N PHE A 28 -25.06 11.52 -8.43
CA PHE A 28 -24.14 11.96 -7.37
C PHE A 28 -24.87 12.19 -6.05
N LYS A 29 -26.00 12.92 -6.08
CA LYS A 29 -26.79 13.16 -4.86
C LYS A 29 -27.29 11.84 -4.25
N TYR A 30 -27.80 10.94 -5.08
CA TYR A 30 -28.31 9.65 -4.63
C TYR A 30 -27.24 8.80 -3.93
N TYR A 31 -26.05 8.63 -4.54
CA TYR A 31 -25.00 7.82 -3.93
C TYR A 31 -24.32 8.51 -2.76
N ARG A 32 -24.14 9.84 -2.80
CA ARG A 32 -23.66 10.60 -1.63
C ARG A 32 -24.54 10.34 -0.40
N ASP A 33 -25.86 10.30 -0.58
CA ASP A 33 -26.79 10.06 0.52
C ASP A 33 -26.76 8.59 1.02
N LYS A 34 -26.30 7.64 0.19
CA LYS A 34 -26.08 6.22 0.55
C LYS A 34 -24.70 5.92 1.12
N SER A 35 -23.69 6.74 0.82
CA SER A 35 -22.30 6.50 1.19
C SER A 35 -22.06 6.63 2.69
N ASP A 36 -21.13 5.80 3.18
CA ASP A 36 -20.67 5.83 4.55
C ASP A 36 -20.07 7.20 4.91
N ARG A 37 -20.29 7.61 6.16
CA ARG A 37 -19.70 8.80 6.75
C ARG A 37 -18.63 8.40 7.75
N TYR A 38 -17.49 9.07 7.73
CA TYR A 38 -16.40 8.83 8.68
C TYR A 38 -16.02 10.12 9.39
N LEU A 39 -15.40 9.95 10.55
CA LEU A 39 -14.86 11.06 11.32
C LEU A 39 -13.45 11.36 10.81
N SER A 40 -13.20 12.62 10.47
CA SER A 40 -11.88 13.14 10.16
C SER A 40 -11.44 14.11 11.25
N TYR A 41 -10.15 14.08 11.57
CA TYR A 41 -9.56 14.96 12.58
C TYR A 41 -8.75 16.04 11.87
N LEU A 42 -9.16 17.29 12.03
CA LEU A 42 -8.40 18.45 11.58
C LEU A 42 -7.63 19.00 12.77
N VAL A 43 -6.31 19.07 12.64
CA VAL A 43 -5.46 19.79 13.58
C VAL A 43 -5.49 21.27 13.20
N LEU A 44 -6.01 22.11 14.10
CA LEU A 44 -6.07 23.55 13.93
C LEU A 44 -4.70 24.18 14.24
N GLU A 45 -4.50 25.45 13.83
CA GLU A 45 -3.23 26.17 14.01
C GLU A 45 -2.81 26.30 15.48
N ASP A 46 -3.77 26.25 16.41
CA ASP A 46 -3.52 26.27 17.86
C ASP A 46 -3.25 24.88 18.46
N GLY A 47 -3.12 23.84 17.62
CA GLY A 47 -2.92 22.45 18.02
C GLY A 47 -4.18 21.73 18.49
N SER A 48 -5.34 22.42 18.57
CA SER A 48 -6.60 21.78 18.93
C SER A 48 -7.15 20.93 17.78
N ARG A 49 -7.79 19.81 18.10
CA ARG A 49 -8.42 18.93 17.10
C ARG A 49 -9.89 19.27 16.95
N ARG A 50 -10.32 19.51 15.71
CA ARG A 50 -11.73 19.54 15.35
C ARG A 50 -12.11 18.23 14.68
N VAL A 51 -13.09 17.54 15.26
CA VAL A 51 -13.70 16.38 14.62
C VAL A 51 -14.72 16.87 13.61
N GLU A 52 -14.57 16.48 12.35
CA GLU A 52 -15.52 16.73 11.29
C GLU A 52 -16.02 15.41 10.71
N GLN A 53 -17.35 15.25 10.66
CA GLN A 53 -17.97 14.14 9.95
C GLN A 53 -17.96 14.44 8.45
N LYS A 54 -17.30 13.58 7.68
CA LYS A 54 -17.17 13.72 6.23
C LYS A 54 -17.87 12.59 5.48
N ASN A 55 -18.18 12.86 4.22
CA ASN A 55 -18.78 11.90 3.30
C ASN A 55 -17.78 11.53 2.20
N LEU A 56 -17.65 10.23 1.92
CA LEU A 56 -16.65 9.73 0.97
C LEU A 56 -16.87 10.24 -0.46
N GLU A 57 -18.12 10.34 -0.93
CA GLU A 57 -18.41 10.88 -2.28
C GLU A 57 -18.08 12.37 -2.38
N ASP A 58 -18.32 13.15 -1.31
CA ASP A 58 -17.96 14.57 -1.28
C ASP A 58 -16.43 14.76 -1.31
N GLU A 59 -15.65 13.96 -0.55
CA GLU A 59 -14.19 14.00 -0.61
C GLU A 59 -13.67 13.59 -1.98
N LYS A 60 -14.13 12.44 -2.51
CA LYS A 60 -13.75 11.98 -3.86
C LYS A 60 -14.05 13.04 -4.90
N ARG A 61 -15.17 13.75 -4.80
CA ARG A 61 -15.51 14.83 -5.75
C ARG A 61 -14.53 15.99 -5.71
N ILE A 62 -13.98 16.33 -4.55
CA ILE A 62 -12.94 17.36 -4.42
C ILE A 62 -11.66 16.93 -5.15
N PHE A 63 -11.22 15.69 -4.93
CA PHE A 63 -10.03 15.14 -5.58
C PHE A 63 -10.24 14.83 -7.07
N ASN A 64 -11.47 14.49 -7.45
CA ASN A 64 -11.89 14.16 -8.80
C ASN A 64 -12.40 15.38 -9.60
N ASN A 65 -12.21 16.61 -9.09
CA ASN A 65 -12.62 17.85 -9.77
C ASN A 65 -11.94 18.08 -11.13
N VAL A 66 -11.04 17.18 -11.55
CA VAL A 66 -10.34 17.24 -12.83
C VAL A 66 -11.08 16.46 -13.93
N SER A 67 -11.91 15.45 -13.61
CA SER A 67 -12.53 14.60 -14.64
C SER A 67 -13.73 15.28 -15.33
N THR A 68 -13.56 15.58 -16.62
CA THR A 68 -14.67 16.06 -17.46
C THR A 68 -15.56 14.89 -17.86
N ILE A 69 -16.78 15.17 -18.31
CA ILE A 69 -17.68 14.11 -18.78
C ILE A 69 -17.09 13.36 -20.00
N GLU A 70 -16.29 14.05 -20.82
CA GLU A 70 -15.58 13.49 -21.97
C GLU A 70 -14.39 12.59 -21.60
N SER A 71 -13.84 12.71 -20.38
CA SER A 71 -12.81 11.80 -19.87
C SER A 71 -13.39 10.57 -19.18
N LEU A 72 -14.69 10.60 -18.85
CA LEU A 72 -15.41 9.51 -18.17
C LEU A 72 -16.15 8.59 -19.14
N LEU A 73 -16.68 9.14 -20.24
CA LEU A 73 -17.50 8.38 -21.17
C LEU A 73 -16.67 7.75 -22.29
N PRO A 74 -17.08 6.56 -22.78
CA PRO A 74 -16.40 5.90 -23.88
C PRO A 74 -16.50 6.73 -25.16
N ARG A 75 -15.48 6.61 -26.01
CA ARG A 75 -15.33 7.40 -27.24
C ARG A 75 -15.59 6.56 -28.47
N LEU A 76 -15.23 5.29 -28.42
CA LEU A 76 -15.27 4.40 -29.58
C LEU A 76 -16.09 3.15 -29.26
N LEU A 77 -16.86 2.70 -30.24
CA LEU A 77 -17.45 1.37 -30.29
C LEU A 77 -16.88 0.63 -31.49
N ILE A 78 -16.23 -0.50 -31.23
CA ILE A 78 -15.75 -1.40 -32.29
C ILE A 78 -16.73 -2.55 -32.44
N ASN A 79 -17.27 -2.72 -33.64
CA ASN A 79 -18.17 -3.81 -33.96
C ASN A 79 -17.41 -4.93 -34.68
N ILE A 80 -17.53 -6.14 -34.14
CA ILE A 80 -16.84 -7.35 -34.58
C ILE A 80 -17.90 -8.43 -34.86
N PRO A 81 -17.99 -8.96 -36.10
CA PRO A 81 -18.87 -10.08 -36.38
C PRO A 81 -18.45 -11.34 -35.61
N HIS A 82 -19.42 -11.98 -34.96
CA HIS A 82 -19.22 -13.24 -34.23
C HIS A 82 -20.51 -14.06 -34.22
N LYS A 83 -20.37 -15.38 -34.11
CA LYS A 83 -21.44 -16.36 -33.93
C LYS A 83 -20.95 -17.46 -33.00
N GLY A 84 -21.85 -17.95 -32.16
CA GLY A 84 -21.58 -19.00 -31.18
C GLY A 84 -21.08 -18.45 -29.85
N SER A 85 -20.49 -19.34 -29.05
CA SER A 85 -19.99 -19.00 -27.72
C SER A 85 -18.70 -18.20 -27.78
N LEU A 86 -18.58 -17.22 -26.88
CA LEU A 86 -17.41 -16.41 -26.67
C LEU A 86 -16.50 -17.06 -25.60
N LYS A 87 -15.24 -17.31 -25.96
CA LYS A 87 -14.22 -17.88 -25.06
C LYS A 87 -13.30 -16.78 -24.53
N ILE A 88 -13.28 -16.61 -23.22
CA ILE A 88 -12.54 -15.55 -22.55
C ILE A 88 -11.50 -16.19 -21.62
N LEU A 89 -10.25 -15.73 -21.73
CA LEU A 89 -9.24 -15.95 -20.70
C LEU A 89 -9.06 -14.67 -19.90
N ALA A 90 -9.36 -14.69 -18.61
CA ALA A 90 -9.31 -13.51 -17.75
C ALA A 90 -8.29 -13.67 -16.63
N PHE A 91 -7.62 -12.57 -16.29
CA PHE A 91 -6.69 -12.47 -15.16
C PHE A 91 -6.64 -11.02 -14.66
N SER A 92 -6.21 -10.81 -13.42
CA SER A 92 -6.10 -9.48 -12.82
C SER A 92 -5.02 -9.44 -11.76
N ASP A 93 -4.59 -8.22 -11.43
CA ASP A 93 -3.68 -7.90 -10.34
C ASP A 93 -2.41 -8.76 -10.39
N TYR A 94 -1.86 -8.90 -11.59
CA TYR A 94 -0.70 -9.71 -11.86
C TYR A 94 0.54 -8.90 -11.46
N ARG A 95 0.82 -8.81 -10.15
CA ARG A 95 1.77 -7.83 -9.56
C ARG A 95 3.19 -8.36 -9.37
N VAL A 96 3.31 -9.59 -8.87
CA VAL A 96 4.62 -10.21 -8.54
C VAL A 96 4.97 -11.36 -9.45
N HIS A 97 3.98 -11.90 -10.17
CA HIS A 97 4.15 -13.03 -11.06
C HIS A 97 4.91 -12.65 -12.33
N ASP A 98 5.64 -13.62 -12.87
CA ASP A 98 6.43 -13.46 -14.09
C ASP A 98 5.51 -13.51 -15.32
N ILE A 99 5.50 -12.43 -16.12
CA ILE A 99 4.60 -12.30 -17.28
C ILE A 99 4.98 -13.29 -18.38
N ASP A 100 6.25 -13.68 -18.48
CA ASP A 100 6.67 -14.70 -19.46
C ASP A 100 6.01 -16.05 -19.17
N VAL A 101 5.69 -16.37 -17.90
CA VAL A 101 4.94 -17.60 -17.54
C VAL A 101 3.52 -17.56 -18.11
N LEU A 102 2.85 -16.41 -18.00
CA LEU A 102 1.52 -16.21 -18.56
C LEU A 102 1.56 -16.31 -20.09
N LEU A 103 2.57 -15.70 -20.72
CA LEU A 103 2.74 -15.75 -22.16
C LEU A 103 3.02 -17.19 -22.64
N GLU A 104 3.93 -17.92 -21.99
CA GLU A 104 4.21 -19.35 -22.25
C GLU A 104 2.91 -20.17 -22.16
N PHE A 105 2.11 -19.95 -21.11
CA PHE A 105 0.84 -20.63 -20.91
C PHE A 105 -0.12 -20.36 -22.07
N VAL A 106 -0.37 -19.09 -22.39
CA VAL A 106 -1.30 -18.68 -23.46
C VAL A 106 -0.83 -19.21 -24.83
N GLN A 107 0.47 -19.20 -25.10
CA GLN A 107 1.05 -19.76 -26.31
C GLN A 107 0.82 -21.28 -26.41
N SER A 108 0.91 -21.99 -25.29
CA SER A 108 0.74 -23.45 -25.21
C SER A 108 -0.70 -23.96 -25.32
N LEU A 109 -1.69 -23.06 -25.19
CA LEU A 109 -3.11 -23.44 -25.27
C LEU A 109 -3.43 -24.08 -26.62
N LYS A 110 -3.96 -25.32 -26.58
CA LYS A 110 -4.44 -26.04 -27.77
C LYS A 110 -5.59 -25.30 -28.44
N GLU A 111 -6.47 -24.73 -27.63
CA GLU A 111 -7.58 -23.89 -28.07
C GLU A 111 -7.31 -22.45 -27.66
N LYS A 112 -7.29 -21.55 -28.65
CA LYS A 112 -7.06 -20.13 -28.41
C LYS A 112 -8.34 -19.44 -27.93
N PRO A 113 -8.26 -18.53 -26.95
CA PRO A 113 -9.41 -17.73 -26.55
C PRO A 113 -9.86 -16.80 -27.69
N ASP A 114 -11.13 -16.44 -27.69
CA ASP A 114 -11.60 -15.36 -28.55
C ASP A 114 -11.09 -14.01 -28.05
N LEU A 115 -11.02 -13.84 -26.72
CA LEU A 115 -10.59 -12.62 -26.05
C LEU A 115 -9.76 -12.91 -24.80
N ILE A 116 -8.74 -12.10 -24.56
CA ILE A 116 -8.03 -12.06 -23.26
C ILE A 116 -8.46 -10.79 -22.51
N VAL A 117 -8.70 -10.90 -21.21
CA VAL A 117 -9.18 -9.80 -20.35
C VAL A 117 -8.19 -9.54 -19.22
N TYR A 118 -7.81 -8.28 -19.03
CA TYR A 118 -7.09 -7.78 -17.86
C TYR A 118 -7.93 -6.75 -17.09
N ALA A 119 -8.05 -6.89 -15.77
CA ALA A 119 -8.94 -6.03 -14.96
C ALA A 119 -8.28 -5.50 -13.66
N GLY A 120 -7.00 -5.11 -13.73
CA GLY A 120 -6.16 -5.01 -12.56
C GLY A 120 -5.14 -3.88 -12.56
N ASP A 121 -4.46 -3.77 -11.42
CA ASP A 121 -3.36 -2.83 -11.17
C ASP A 121 -2.07 -3.18 -11.93
N ASP A 122 -1.03 -2.37 -11.78
CA ASP A 122 0.33 -2.62 -12.24
C ASP A 122 0.45 -2.76 -13.78
N VAL A 123 -0.38 -2.01 -14.54
CA VAL A 123 -0.31 -2.04 -16.02
C VAL A 123 1.05 -1.58 -16.56
N GLU A 124 1.86 -0.89 -15.75
CA GLU A 124 3.23 -0.53 -16.06
C GLU A 124 4.17 -1.72 -16.29
N ARG A 125 3.81 -2.91 -15.82
CA ARG A 125 4.60 -4.12 -16.04
C ARG A 125 4.43 -4.69 -17.45
N PHE A 126 3.34 -4.35 -18.14
CA PHE A 126 2.96 -5.00 -19.40
C PHE A 126 3.49 -4.31 -20.64
N ALA A 127 3.63 -2.99 -20.66
CA ALA A 127 4.11 -2.29 -21.83
C ALA A 127 4.94 -1.04 -21.50
N PRO A 128 5.93 -0.69 -22.34
CA PRO A 128 6.64 0.56 -22.23
C PRO A 128 5.74 1.75 -22.55
N MET A 129 6.03 2.92 -21.97
CA MET A 129 5.32 4.15 -22.33
C MET A 129 5.45 4.42 -23.85
N PRO A 130 4.38 4.86 -24.53
CA PRO A 130 4.44 5.28 -25.92
C PRO A 130 5.31 6.53 -26.09
N MET A 131 6.32 6.47 -26.96
CA MET A 131 7.23 7.59 -27.20
C MET A 131 6.55 8.74 -27.95
N ASP A 132 5.53 8.44 -28.74
CA ASP A 132 4.71 9.39 -29.50
C ASP A 132 3.79 10.23 -28.59
N ALA A 133 3.47 9.76 -27.39
CA ALA A 133 2.71 10.51 -26.40
C ALA A 133 3.59 11.42 -25.52
N LEU A 134 4.92 11.31 -25.62
CA LEU A 134 5.84 12.02 -24.73
C LEU A 134 5.96 13.50 -25.13
N GLU A 135 5.72 14.40 -24.19
CA GLU A 135 5.86 15.83 -24.39
C GLU A 135 7.28 16.29 -24.06
N LEU A 136 7.88 17.06 -24.97
CA LEU A 136 9.15 17.73 -24.68
C LEU A 136 8.90 18.98 -23.83
N PRO A 137 9.67 19.17 -22.76
CA PRO A 137 9.47 20.29 -21.87
C PRO A 137 9.91 21.61 -22.54
N ASN A 138 8.97 22.56 -22.61
CA ASN A 138 9.21 23.91 -23.15
C ASN A 138 10.19 24.67 -22.26
N SER A 139 11.21 25.31 -22.83
CA SER A 139 12.00 26.28 -22.06
C SER A 139 12.63 27.33 -22.95
N SER A 140 12.15 28.56 -22.78
CA SER A 140 12.86 29.80 -23.12
C SER A 140 13.67 30.35 -21.94
N GLU A 141 13.77 29.60 -20.83
CA GLU A 141 14.51 30.05 -19.65
C GLU A 141 16.01 30.12 -19.92
N LYS A 142 16.69 31.06 -19.25
CA LYS A 142 18.14 31.22 -19.31
C LYS A 142 18.90 29.97 -18.80
N TYR A 143 18.34 29.28 -17.81
CA TYR A 143 18.88 28.06 -17.21
C TYR A 143 17.76 27.01 -17.12
N PRO A 144 17.48 26.26 -18.21
CA PRO A 144 16.49 25.18 -18.17
C PRO A 144 16.86 24.15 -17.11
N MET A 145 15.87 23.50 -16.50
CA MET A 145 16.15 22.35 -15.62
C MET A 145 16.83 21.24 -16.41
N GLU A 146 17.81 20.57 -15.81
CA GLU A 146 18.53 19.47 -16.47
C GLU A 146 17.66 18.22 -16.53
N LEU A 147 17.04 17.85 -15.42
CA LEU A 147 16.20 16.67 -15.29
C LEU A 147 14.81 17.07 -14.79
N GLU A 148 13.79 16.82 -15.59
CA GLU A 148 12.39 17.09 -15.24
C GLU A 148 11.55 15.81 -15.31
N PRO A 149 10.50 15.64 -14.50
CA PRO A 149 9.56 14.54 -14.65
C PRO A 149 9.00 14.48 -16.08
N ALA A 150 8.90 13.27 -16.64
CA ALA A 150 8.33 13.08 -17.96
C ALA A 150 6.84 13.42 -17.96
N THR A 151 6.41 14.16 -18.98
CA THR A 151 5.01 14.52 -19.21
C THR A 151 4.50 13.85 -20.47
N PHE A 152 3.26 13.39 -20.44
CA PHE A 152 2.65 12.68 -21.56
C PHE A 152 1.30 13.31 -21.89
N SER A 153 1.06 13.49 -23.19
CA SER A 153 -0.27 13.85 -23.69
C SER A 153 -1.15 12.61 -23.71
N LEU A 154 -2.30 12.66 -23.03
CA LEU A 154 -3.36 11.72 -23.31
C LEU A 154 -3.97 12.06 -24.68
N PRO A 155 -4.31 11.06 -25.53
CA PRO A 155 -4.68 11.25 -26.93
C PRO A 155 -5.76 12.28 -27.22
N ASP A 156 -6.56 12.72 -26.25
CA ASP A 156 -7.49 13.84 -26.42
C ASP A 156 -8.09 14.26 -25.06
N SER A 157 -7.24 14.71 -24.13
CA SER A 157 -7.72 15.50 -22.99
C SER A 157 -6.94 16.80 -22.92
N SER A 158 -7.63 17.94 -22.91
CA SER A 158 -7.02 19.21 -22.46
C SER A 158 -6.53 19.15 -21.01
N LEU A 159 -6.79 18.04 -20.31
CA LEU A 159 -6.20 17.71 -19.04
C LEU A 159 -4.72 17.39 -19.18
N ARG A 160 -3.90 18.30 -18.65
CA ARG A 160 -2.68 17.90 -17.96
C ARG A 160 -3.15 17.32 -16.63
N LEU A 161 -3.17 16.00 -16.48
CA LEU A 161 -3.39 15.43 -15.15
C LEU A 161 -2.20 15.87 -14.29
N PRO A 162 -2.41 16.69 -13.24
CA PRO A 162 -1.38 16.85 -12.25
C PRO A 162 -1.28 15.47 -11.62
N GLY A 163 -0.25 14.69 -11.96
CA GLY A 163 0.10 13.54 -11.14
C GLY A 163 0.10 14.03 -9.69
N LEU A 164 -0.53 13.26 -8.79
CA LEU A 164 -0.54 13.58 -7.37
C LEU A 164 0.88 14.00 -7.02
N TYR A 165 1.07 15.11 -6.31
CA TYR A 165 2.34 15.84 -6.21
C TYR A 165 3.59 14.98 -5.87
N GLY A 166 3.43 13.75 -5.37
CA GLY A 166 4.50 12.78 -5.11
C GLY A 166 4.82 11.72 -6.19
N LEU A 167 4.05 11.60 -7.29
CA LEU A 167 4.14 10.44 -8.21
C LEU A 167 4.64 10.75 -9.63
N ARG A 168 4.88 12.03 -9.98
CA ARG A 168 5.29 12.42 -11.34
C ARG A 168 6.61 11.78 -11.82
N GLY A 169 7.48 11.36 -10.90
CA GLY A 169 8.73 10.65 -11.22
C GLY A 169 8.58 9.15 -11.47
N LEU A 170 7.39 8.56 -11.35
CA LEU A 170 7.14 7.14 -11.61
C LEU A 170 7.28 6.77 -13.09
N TYR A 171 6.89 7.68 -13.99
CA TYR A 171 6.87 7.44 -15.43
C TYR A 171 8.16 7.88 -16.13
N GLY A 172 9.23 8.09 -15.37
CA GLY A 172 10.53 8.51 -15.89
C GLY A 172 10.72 10.02 -15.96
N PHE A 173 11.81 10.44 -16.59
CA PHE A 173 12.29 11.81 -16.63
C PHE A 173 12.73 12.21 -18.04
N ILE A 174 12.77 13.51 -18.30
CA ILE A 174 13.44 14.08 -19.46
C ILE A 174 14.73 14.74 -19.01
N LEU A 175 15.84 14.18 -19.46
CA LEU A 175 17.17 14.74 -19.30
C LEU A 175 17.52 15.61 -20.51
N ARG A 176 17.98 16.83 -20.24
CA ARG A 176 18.55 17.74 -21.24
C ARG A 176 20.07 17.70 -21.17
N VAL A 177 20.69 17.35 -22.28
CA VAL A 177 22.15 17.33 -22.45
C VAL A 177 22.54 18.37 -23.50
N PRO A 178 23.46 19.31 -23.21
CA PRO A 178 23.97 20.22 -24.22
C PRO A 178 24.62 19.49 -25.39
N LYS A 179 24.34 19.92 -26.62
CA LYS A 179 24.89 19.29 -27.85
C LYS A 179 26.41 19.27 -27.89
N SER A 180 27.06 20.24 -27.24
CA SER A 180 28.52 20.39 -27.23
C SER A 180 29.26 19.29 -26.46
N ILE A 181 28.57 18.52 -25.62
CA ILE A 181 29.20 17.57 -24.69
C ILE A 181 28.64 16.14 -24.81
N ASP A 182 27.64 15.93 -25.67
CA ASP A 182 27.02 14.61 -25.85
C ASP A 182 28.00 13.64 -26.53
N HIS A 183 28.27 12.54 -25.85
CA HIS A 183 29.05 11.41 -26.34
C HIS A 183 28.43 10.11 -25.82
N LYS A 184 28.91 8.98 -26.34
CA LYS A 184 28.38 7.66 -25.97
C LYS A 184 28.37 7.49 -24.45
N ASP A 185 27.23 7.06 -23.91
CA ASP A 185 26.99 6.81 -22.48
C ASP A 185 27.03 8.05 -21.56
N TYR A 186 27.16 9.28 -22.10
CA TYR A 186 27.19 10.50 -21.30
C TYR A 186 25.91 10.72 -20.48
N ALA A 187 24.74 10.57 -21.09
CA ALA A 187 23.46 10.78 -20.40
C ALA A 187 23.34 9.92 -19.13
N LYS A 188 23.73 8.65 -19.22
CA LYS A 188 23.70 7.71 -18.10
C LYS A 188 24.72 8.09 -17.03
N SER A 189 25.97 8.34 -17.40
CA SER A 189 27.02 8.72 -16.45
C SER A 189 26.75 10.07 -15.78
N ARG A 190 26.12 11.01 -16.50
CA ARG A 190 25.68 12.31 -15.98
C ARG A 190 24.65 12.15 -14.87
N ILE A 191 23.60 11.36 -15.09
CA ILE A 191 22.56 11.10 -14.07
C ILE A 191 23.19 10.49 -12.82
N LEU A 192 23.99 9.42 -12.98
CA LEU A 192 24.61 8.74 -11.84
C LEU A 192 25.53 9.69 -11.05
N SER A 193 26.24 10.58 -11.73
CA SER A 193 27.09 11.59 -11.09
C SER A 193 26.25 12.64 -10.36
N MET A 194 25.19 13.14 -10.98
CA MET A 194 24.31 14.15 -10.39
C MET A 194 23.54 13.61 -9.17
N ILE A 195 23.22 12.32 -9.11
CA ILE A 195 22.65 11.71 -7.91
C ILE A 195 23.64 11.81 -6.73
N LYS A 196 24.94 11.52 -6.94
CA LYS A 196 25.96 11.64 -5.89
C LYS A 196 26.08 13.08 -5.40
N ILE A 197 26.12 14.03 -6.33
CA ILE A 197 26.23 15.45 -6.00
C ILE A 197 24.97 15.94 -5.28
N THR A 198 23.79 15.53 -5.73
CA THR A 198 22.51 15.89 -5.09
C THR A 198 22.41 15.31 -3.69
N TYR A 199 22.83 14.06 -3.48
CA TYR A 199 22.90 13.45 -2.15
C TYR A 199 23.86 14.21 -1.25
N ARG A 200 25.02 14.61 -1.78
CA ARG A 200 25.99 15.40 -1.02
C ARG A 200 25.46 16.79 -0.66
N ILE A 201 24.75 17.45 -1.58
CA ILE A 201 24.05 18.71 -1.30
C ILE A 201 22.99 18.52 -0.20
N TYR A 202 22.24 17.42 -0.24
CA TYR A 202 21.29 17.06 0.81
C TYR A 202 21.96 16.90 2.19
N GLU A 203 23.12 16.23 2.26
CA GLU A 203 23.89 16.12 3.50
C GLU A 203 24.37 17.47 4.02
N ILE A 204 24.80 18.36 3.12
CA ILE A 204 25.21 19.71 3.50
C ILE A 204 24.01 20.48 4.06
N LEU A 205 22.85 20.43 3.39
CA LEU A 205 21.61 21.06 3.83
C LEU A 205 21.16 20.56 5.21
N LYS A 206 21.15 19.24 5.41
CA LYS A 206 20.71 18.62 6.66
C LYS A 206 21.55 19.02 7.87
N ASN A 207 22.85 19.25 7.66
CA ASN A 207 23.80 19.61 8.71
C ASN A 207 24.08 21.13 8.75
N HIS A 208 23.23 21.95 8.13
CA HIS A 208 23.45 23.39 8.01
C HIS A 208 22.70 24.16 9.10
N GLU A 209 23.45 24.62 10.10
CA GLU A 209 22.97 25.53 11.15
C GLU A 209 23.67 26.89 10.97
N GLY A 210 23.23 27.71 10.01
CA GLY A 210 23.89 29.00 9.74
C GLY A 210 23.22 29.84 8.66
N GLU A 211 23.79 31.00 8.37
CA GLU A 211 23.27 31.90 7.33
C GLU A 211 23.37 31.30 5.92
N ILE A 212 22.46 31.70 5.03
CA ILE A 212 22.44 31.27 3.61
C ILE A 212 23.79 31.51 2.92
N THR A 213 24.47 32.61 3.26
CA THR A 213 25.80 32.95 2.72
C THR A 213 26.82 31.83 2.96
N SER A 214 26.87 31.30 4.18
CA SER A 214 27.79 30.22 4.55
C SER A 214 27.46 28.88 3.86
N PHE A 215 26.18 28.61 3.60
CA PHE A 215 25.76 27.46 2.80
C PHE A 215 26.27 27.57 1.36
N LYS A 216 26.11 28.74 0.73
CA LYS A 216 26.59 29.00 -0.64
C LYS A 216 28.09 28.87 -0.77
N GLU A 217 28.84 29.45 0.16
CA GLU A 217 30.30 29.37 0.17
C GLU A 217 30.78 27.92 0.28
N ARG A 218 30.13 27.13 1.15
CA ARG A 218 30.43 25.70 1.29
C ARG A 218 30.13 24.94 0.00
N LEU A 219 28.98 25.20 -0.64
CA LEU A 219 28.63 24.57 -1.91
C LEU A 219 29.63 24.90 -3.01
N ILE A 220 29.99 26.17 -3.19
CA ILE A 220 30.92 26.61 -4.24
C ILE A 220 32.33 26.06 -3.96
N LYS A 221 32.75 26.00 -2.69
CA LYS A 221 34.04 25.42 -2.30
C LYS A 221 34.13 23.93 -2.64
N GLU A 222 33.06 23.18 -2.42
CA GLU A 222 33.03 21.73 -2.68
C GLU A 222 32.77 21.42 -4.16
N PHE A 223 32.00 22.26 -4.84
CA PHE A 223 31.64 22.12 -6.25
C PHE A 223 31.89 23.42 -7.03
N PRO A 224 33.15 23.70 -7.41
CA PRO A 224 33.54 24.97 -8.05
C PRO A 224 32.90 25.25 -9.41
N TYR A 225 32.31 24.22 -10.05
CA TYR A 225 31.60 24.31 -11.32
C TYR A 225 30.10 24.60 -11.16
N LEU A 226 29.60 24.63 -9.92
CA LEU A 226 28.22 24.98 -9.62
C LEU A 226 28.11 26.48 -9.30
N LYS A 227 27.10 27.09 -9.89
CA LYS A 227 26.67 28.45 -9.60
C LYS A 227 25.39 28.43 -8.78
N VAL A 228 25.38 29.22 -7.71
CA VAL A 228 24.22 29.37 -6.85
C VAL A 228 23.55 30.73 -7.11
N ILE A 229 22.28 30.71 -7.50
CA ILE A 229 21.48 31.90 -7.79
C ILE A 229 20.35 31.98 -6.77
N GLU A 230 20.35 33.03 -5.94
CA GLU A 230 19.30 33.25 -4.94
C GLU A 230 18.18 34.14 -5.50
N SER A 231 16.94 33.76 -5.20
CA SER A 231 15.74 34.58 -5.31
C SER A 231 15.07 34.70 -3.94
N LYS A 232 13.97 35.46 -3.86
CA LYS A 232 13.29 35.82 -2.58
C LYS A 232 12.95 34.60 -1.70
N ASP A 233 12.56 33.50 -2.33
CA ASP A 233 12.01 32.29 -1.71
C ASP A 233 12.74 30.99 -2.11
N LYS A 234 13.69 31.06 -3.04
CA LYS A 234 14.38 29.89 -3.60
C LYS A 234 15.85 30.12 -3.86
N ILE A 235 16.60 29.04 -3.84
CA ILE A 235 18.00 28.97 -4.27
C ILE A 235 18.07 27.99 -5.43
N LYS A 236 18.56 28.46 -6.58
CA LYS A 236 18.77 27.66 -7.78
C LYS A 236 20.24 27.24 -7.85
N VAL A 237 20.49 25.95 -8.01
CA VAL A 237 21.83 25.40 -8.23
C VAL A 237 21.97 25.07 -9.71
N VAL A 238 22.91 25.73 -10.38
CA VAL A 238 23.13 25.66 -11.83
C VAL A 238 24.51 25.09 -12.09
N ASP A 239 24.64 24.15 -13.03
CA ASP A 239 25.94 23.71 -13.51
C ASP A 239 26.40 24.64 -14.64
N GLU A 240 27.51 25.34 -14.43
CA GLU A 240 28.04 26.29 -15.42
C GLU A 240 28.59 25.61 -16.67
N THR A 241 29.00 24.34 -16.56
CA THR A 241 29.52 23.56 -17.70
C THR A 241 28.41 23.21 -18.68
N THR A 242 27.21 22.90 -18.17
CA THR A 242 26.06 22.54 -19.00
C THR A 242 25.11 23.71 -19.26
N GLY A 243 25.20 24.78 -18.45
CA GLY A 243 24.25 25.88 -18.49
C GLY A 243 22.83 25.46 -18.09
N THR A 244 22.70 24.39 -17.31
CA THR A 244 21.40 23.86 -16.86
C THR A 244 21.26 23.94 -15.34
N LYS A 245 20.02 24.07 -14.89
CA LYS A 245 19.67 24.06 -13.47
C LYS A 245 19.57 22.61 -13.00
N ILE A 246 20.31 22.24 -11.96
CA ILE A 246 20.36 20.88 -11.42
C ILE A 246 19.21 20.66 -10.44
N LEU A 247 19.02 21.60 -9.51
CA LEU A 247 17.99 21.49 -8.47
C LEU A 247 17.61 22.87 -7.91
N GLU A 248 16.48 22.91 -7.19
CA GLU A 248 16.01 24.06 -6.44
C GLU A 248 15.90 23.73 -4.94
N ILE A 249 16.22 24.71 -4.09
CA ILE A 249 16.11 24.63 -2.64
C ILE A 249 15.14 25.73 -2.22
N ARG A 250 14.12 25.39 -1.44
CA ARG A 250 13.13 26.32 -0.91
C ARG A 250 13.60 26.92 0.41
N LYS A 251 13.30 28.21 0.61
CA LYS A 251 13.42 28.86 1.90
C LYS A 251 12.07 28.84 2.61
N SER A 252 12.02 28.25 3.80
CA SER A 252 10.82 28.26 4.66
C SER A 252 10.45 29.70 4.99
N SER A 253 9.20 30.08 4.71
CA SER A 253 8.67 31.41 5.05
C SER A 253 8.48 31.58 6.56
N ILE A 254 8.40 30.47 7.31
CA ILE A 254 8.12 30.43 8.75
C ILE A 254 9.44 30.36 9.55
N SER A 255 10.28 29.37 9.24
CA SER A 255 11.52 29.10 10.00
C SER A 255 12.77 29.73 9.37
N GLY A 256 12.69 30.16 8.10
CA GLY A 256 13.87 30.62 7.35
C GLY A 256 14.81 29.48 6.92
N GLU A 257 14.52 28.24 7.31
CA GLU A 257 15.31 27.04 6.98
C GLU A 257 15.33 26.75 5.49
N LEU A 258 16.42 26.12 5.06
CA LEU A 258 16.61 25.65 3.70
C LEU A 258 16.17 24.20 3.57
N LEU A 259 15.21 23.95 2.69
CA LEU A 259 14.64 22.62 2.46
C LEU A 259 14.73 22.26 0.97
N PRO A 260 14.91 20.98 0.62
CA PRO A 260 14.78 20.55 -0.77
C PRO A 260 13.43 21.01 -1.36
N ASP A 261 13.43 21.57 -2.56
CA ASP A 261 12.18 21.92 -3.23
C ASP A 261 11.60 20.67 -3.91
N TRP A 262 10.87 19.89 -3.13
CA TRP A 262 10.26 18.63 -3.57
C TRP A 262 9.29 18.81 -4.75
N GLU A 263 8.77 20.02 -5.00
CA GLU A 263 7.92 20.30 -6.17
C GLU A 263 8.69 20.26 -7.50
N SER A 264 10.01 20.48 -7.48
CA SER A 264 10.83 20.43 -8.69
C SER A 264 11.11 19.00 -9.17
N LEU A 265 10.88 17.99 -8.31
CA LEU A 265 10.87 16.53 -8.52
C LEU A 265 12.03 15.88 -9.31
N GLY A 266 13.02 16.60 -9.87
CA GLY A 266 14.12 16.05 -10.68
C GLY A 266 15.08 15.16 -9.89
N TYR A 267 16.33 15.59 -9.72
CA TYR A 267 17.30 14.80 -8.95
C TYR A 267 16.91 14.57 -7.49
N TRP A 268 16.07 15.45 -6.90
CA TRP A 268 15.52 15.24 -5.57
C TRP A 268 14.71 13.95 -5.45
N TYR A 269 13.90 13.60 -6.45
CA TYR A 269 13.13 12.36 -6.40
C TYR A 269 14.01 11.13 -6.45
N LEU A 270 15.14 11.19 -7.18
CA LEU A 270 16.09 10.08 -7.28
C LEU A 270 16.84 9.82 -5.96
N LEU A 271 16.81 10.75 -4.99
CA LEU A 271 17.36 10.48 -3.65
C LEU A 271 16.60 9.41 -2.87
N LYS A 272 15.36 9.07 -3.25
CA LYS A 272 14.60 7.99 -2.60
C LYS A 272 15.32 6.64 -2.66
N TYR A 273 16.22 6.46 -3.62
CA TYR A 273 17.02 5.25 -3.77
C TYR A 273 18.27 5.25 -2.88
N GLY A 274 18.54 6.32 -2.12
CA GLY A 274 19.62 6.38 -1.11
C GLY A 274 21.04 6.40 -1.69
N LYS A 275 21.38 5.47 -2.57
CA LYS A 275 22.69 5.32 -3.21
C LYS A 275 22.56 5.07 -4.71
N VAL A 276 23.63 5.38 -5.43
CA VAL A 276 23.69 5.19 -6.89
C VAL A 276 23.61 3.72 -7.29
N ASP A 277 24.21 2.82 -6.52
CA ASP A 277 24.19 1.38 -6.82
C ASP A 277 22.81 0.74 -6.53
N GLU A 278 21.93 1.48 -5.86
CA GLU A 278 20.55 1.10 -5.55
C GLU A 278 19.56 1.68 -6.58
N VAL A 279 20.02 2.51 -7.52
CA VAL A 279 19.19 3.00 -8.62
C VAL A 279 18.86 1.81 -9.53
N PRO A 280 17.57 1.58 -9.84
CA PRO A 280 17.18 0.46 -10.69
C PRO A 280 17.73 0.56 -12.12
N ASN A 281 17.42 -0.41 -12.98
CA ASN A 281 18.00 -0.46 -14.32
C ASN A 281 17.66 0.80 -15.12
N LEU A 282 18.64 1.70 -15.18
CA LEU A 282 18.52 3.02 -15.80
C LEU A 282 18.80 2.91 -17.30
N ASP A 283 17.79 3.22 -18.10
CA ASP A 283 17.88 3.34 -19.55
C ASP A 283 17.68 4.80 -19.97
N CYS A 284 18.54 5.28 -20.86
CA CYS A 284 18.48 6.63 -21.42
C CYS A 284 18.25 6.54 -22.93
N ILE A 285 17.08 6.94 -23.39
CA ILE A 285 16.65 6.84 -24.79
C ILE A 285 16.70 8.23 -25.40
N LYS A 286 17.52 8.46 -26.43
CA LYS A 286 17.50 9.74 -27.16
C LYS A 286 16.16 9.88 -27.88
N ILE A 287 15.40 10.92 -27.54
CA ILE A 287 14.04 11.14 -28.08
C ILE A 287 13.96 12.31 -29.06
N ALA A 288 14.79 13.35 -28.87
CA ALA A 288 14.76 14.54 -29.71
C ALA A 288 16.05 15.35 -29.58
N GLU A 289 16.19 16.34 -30.46
CA GLU A 289 17.24 17.34 -30.37
C GLU A 289 16.78 18.69 -30.95
N ASN A 290 17.28 19.78 -30.39
CA ASN A 290 17.10 21.13 -30.92
C ASN A 290 18.45 21.84 -31.11
N LYS A 291 18.49 23.16 -31.30
CA LYS A 291 19.76 23.88 -31.51
C LYS A 291 20.72 23.81 -30.32
N GLY A 292 20.23 23.74 -29.09
CA GLY A 292 21.06 23.77 -27.87
C GLY A 292 21.23 22.41 -27.19
N TYR A 293 20.20 21.57 -27.23
CA TYR A 293 20.11 20.38 -26.39
C TYR A 293 19.72 19.13 -27.17
N ILE A 294 20.16 18.00 -26.64
CA ILE A 294 19.67 16.65 -26.91
C ILE A 294 18.83 16.24 -25.72
N TYR A 295 17.67 15.66 -26.00
CA TYR A 295 16.71 15.23 -25.00
C TYR A 295 16.76 13.71 -24.90
N TYR A 296 16.90 13.22 -23.68
CA TYR A 296 16.86 11.81 -23.34
C TYR A 296 15.65 11.54 -22.46
N TYR A 297 14.86 10.53 -22.82
CA TYR A 297 13.89 9.93 -21.91
C TYR A 297 14.62 8.93 -21.02
N VAL A 298 14.51 9.15 -19.72
CA VAL A 298 15.19 8.40 -18.68
C VAL A 298 14.15 7.56 -17.96
N VAL A 299 14.29 6.25 -18.04
CA VAL A 299 13.38 5.30 -17.38
C VAL A 299 14.14 4.35 -16.48
N MET A 300 13.43 3.89 -15.46
CA MET A 300 13.89 2.89 -14.51
C MET A 300 12.92 1.72 -14.57
N ASP A 301 13.44 0.50 -14.75
CA ASP A 301 12.68 -0.76 -14.71
C ASP A 301 11.44 -0.84 -15.62
N GLN A 302 11.42 -0.10 -16.73
CA GLN A 302 10.35 -0.20 -17.72
C GLN A 302 10.46 -1.53 -18.49
N PRO A 303 9.34 -2.22 -18.80
CA PRO A 303 9.37 -3.41 -19.65
C PRO A 303 9.93 -3.08 -21.04
N LYS A 304 10.77 -3.98 -21.58
CA LYS A 304 11.38 -3.85 -22.92
C LYS A 304 10.46 -4.31 -24.04
N ARG A 305 9.37 -4.98 -23.71
CA ARG A 305 8.41 -5.63 -24.62
C ARG A 305 7.00 -5.13 -24.33
N ASN A 306 6.14 -5.18 -25.34
CA ASN A 306 4.70 -4.95 -25.17
C ASN A 306 4.00 -6.29 -24.95
N PHE A 307 3.98 -6.76 -23.71
CA PHE A 307 3.36 -8.03 -23.34
C PHE A 307 1.85 -8.04 -23.63
N PHE A 308 1.15 -6.91 -23.54
CA PHE A 308 -0.27 -6.89 -23.92
C PHE A 308 -0.48 -7.24 -25.39
N GLU A 309 0.34 -6.71 -26.29
CA GLU A 309 0.28 -7.02 -27.72
C GLU A 309 0.69 -8.47 -28.02
N GLU A 310 1.70 -8.99 -27.32
CA GLU A 310 2.09 -10.40 -27.45
C GLU A 310 1.01 -11.38 -26.94
N LEU A 311 0.32 -11.01 -25.87
CA LEU A 311 -0.86 -11.75 -25.38
C LEU A 311 -2.01 -11.63 -26.39
N ALA A 312 -2.32 -10.42 -26.87
CA ALA A 312 -3.39 -10.18 -27.84
C ALA A 312 -3.22 -10.99 -29.13
N CYS A 313 -1.97 -11.18 -29.60
CA CYS A 313 -1.65 -12.03 -30.74
C CYS A 313 -2.11 -13.49 -30.59
N ASN A 314 -2.32 -13.95 -29.36
CA ASN A 314 -2.78 -15.30 -29.05
C ASN A 314 -4.30 -15.40 -28.83
N ALA A 315 -5.04 -14.32 -29.08
CA ALA A 315 -6.50 -14.29 -29.04
C ALA A 315 -7.06 -13.93 -30.42
N ARG A 316 -8.25 -14.45 -30.73
CA ARG A 316 -8.89 -14.21 -32.05
C ARG A 316 -9.15 -12.72 -32.27
N TYR A 317 -9.76 -12.08 -31.29
CA TYR A 317 -10.17 -10.67 -31.30
C TYR A 317 -9.23 -9.77 -30.49
N GLY A 318 -8.31 -10.34 -29.72
CA GLY A 318 -7.25 -9.60 -29.04
C GLY A 318 -7.40 -9.57 -27.52
N LEU A 319 -6.90 -8.48 -26.94
CA LEU A 319 -6.88 -8.25 -25.50
C LEU A 319 -7.65 -6.97 -25.16
N VAL A 320 -8.43 -7.04 -24.11
CA VAL A 320 -9.06 -5.87 -23.48
C VAL A 320 -8.49 -5.66 -22.09
N ALA A 321 -8.32 -4.40 -21.69
CA ALA A 321 -7.89 -4.09 -20.33
C ALA A 321 -8.57 -2.84 -19.76
N VAL A 322 -8.63 -2.79 -18.44
CA VAL A 322 -8.89 -1.60 -17.62
C VAL A 322 -7.78 -1.48 -16.57
N ILE A 323 -7.47 -0.24 -16.15
CA ILE A 323 -6.51 0.00 -15.06
C ILE A 323 -7.15 -0.23 -13.69
N GLY A 324 -6.32 -0.52 -12.69
CA GLY A 324 -6.75 -0.66 -11.31
C GLY A 324 -6.73 0.65 -10.51
N ASN A 325 -6.95 0.56 -9.20
CA ASN A 325 -7.01 1.73 -8.32
C ASN A 325 -5.63 2.27 -7.92
N ASP A 326 -4.58 1.43 -7.96
CA ASP A 326 -3.19 1.79 -7.67
C ASP A 326 -2.49 2.41 -8.90
N ASP A 327 -3.03 2.18 -10.09
CA ASP A 327 -2.59 2.85 -11.32
C ASP A 327 -3.02 4.31 -11.34
N GLU A 328 -2.21 5.20 -11.92
CA GLU A 328 -2.71 6.53 -12.31
C GLU A 328 -3.38 6.48 -13.68
N ALA A 329 -4.29 7.42 -13.97
CA ALA A 329 -4.95 7.49 -15.29
C ALA A 329 -3.99 7.58 -16.49
N ILE A 330 -2.74 8.04 -16.31
CA ILE A 330 -1.73 8.04 -17.38
C ILE A 330 -1.29 6.61 -17.77
N ALA A 331 -1.42 5.64 -16.86
CA ALA A 331 -1.05 4.25 -17.10
C ALA A 331 -1.88 3.61 -18.24
N ARG A 332 -3.07 4.16 -18.55
CA ARG A 332 -3.89 3.79 -19.73
C ARG A 332 -3.12 3.83 -21.05
N LEU A 333 -2.12 4.71 -21.17
CA LEU A 333 -1.27 4.81 -22.37
C LEU A 333 -0.50 3.51 -22.67
N ARG A 334 -0.36 2.62 -21.69
CA ARG A 334 0.29 1.32 -21.84
C ARG A 334 -0.65 0.24 -22.35
N ILE A 335 -1.96 0.45 -22.30
CA ILE A 335 -2.97 -0.43 -22.91
C ILE A 335 -3.06 -0.11 -24.40
N ARG A 336 -2.03 -0.53 -25.15
CA ARG A 336 -1.86 -0.23 -26.57
C ARG A 336 -1.21 -1.38 -27.35
N GLY A 337 -1.30 -1.33 -28.66
CA GLY A 337 -0.74 -2.33 -29.58
C GLY A 337 -1.78 -2.89 -30.52
N GLU A 338 -1.37 -3.76 -31.44
CA GLU A 338 -2.28 -4.44 -32.35
C GLU A 338 -3.29 -5.30 -31.58
N LYS A 339 -4.59 -5.02 -31.78
CA LYS A 339 -5.72 -5.68 -31.10
C LYS A 339 -5.65 -5.60 -29.55
N VAL A 340 -5.10 -4.52 -29.01
CA VAL A 340 -5.16 -4.20 -27.58
C VAL A 340 -6.10 -3.03 -27.39
N TYR A 341 -7.10 -3.17 -26.52
CA TYR A 341 -8.16 -2.19 -26.34
C TYR A 341 -8.28 -1.75 -24.88
N ASN A 342 -8.14 -0.45 -24.63
CA ASN A 342 -8.52 0.16 -23.36
C ASN A 342 -10.05 0.26 -23.28
N LEU A 343 -10.68 -0.58 -22.45
CA LEU A 343 -12.14 -0.66 -22.35
C LEU A 343 -12.79 0.53 -21.64
N HIS A 344 -12.02 1.41 -20.98
CA HIS A 344 -12.53 2.68 -20.49
C HIS A 344 -12.93 3.60 -21.65
N ASP A 345 -12.07 3.72 -22.66
CA ASP A 345 -12.27 4.62 -23.81
C ASP A 345 -12.91 3.94 -25.03
N THR A 346 -12.71 2.63 -25.20
CA THR A 346 -13.09 1.89 -26.41
C THR A 346 -13.86 0.63 -26.06
N TRP A 347 -15.17 0.61 -26.31
CA TRP A 347 -16.02 -0.55 -26.09
C TRP A 347 -16.01 -1.51 -27.29
N LEU A 348 -16.19 -2.80 -27.00
CA LEU A 348 -16.25 -3.84 -28.03
C LEU A 348 -17.64 -4.46 -28.09
N ARG A 349 -18.17 -4.56 -29.31
CA ARG A 349 -19.33 -5.39 -29.61
C ARG A 349 -18.90 -6.59 -30.43
N ILE A 350 -19.00 -7.78 -29.86
CA ILE A 350 -18.63 -9.05 -30.49
C ILE A 350 -19.91 -9.86 -30.69
N GLY A 351 -20.47 -9.87 -31.90
CA GLY A 351 -21.76 -10.52 -32.15
C GLY A 351 -22.90 -9.88 -31.33
N SER A 352 -23.53 -10.66 -30.44
CA SER A 352 -24.56 -10.22 -29.49
C SER A 352 -24.00 -9.72 -28.15
N PHE A 353 -22.69 -9.84 -27.91
CA PHE A 353 -22.04 -9.42 -26.67
C PHE A 353 -21.56 -7.97 -26.76
N LEU A 354 -21.94 -7.14 -25.80
CA LEU A 354 -21.37 -5.81 -25.58
C LEU A 354 -20.44 -5.87 -24.37
N LEU A 355 -19.18 -5.50 -24.55
CA LEU A 355 -18.15 -5.46 -23.52
C LEU A 355 -17.83 -4.01 -23.18
N ILE A 356 -17.86 -3.69 -21.90
CA ILE A 356 -17.56 -2.36 -21.37
C ILE A 356 -16.53 -2.44 -20.23
N GLY A 357 -15.80 -1.35 -20.00
CA GLY A 357 -14.81 -1.23 -18.94
C GLY A 357 -15.23 -0.26 -17.84
N LEU A 358 -14.93 -0.61 -16.60
CA LEU A 358 -14.99 0.25 -15.41
C LEU A 358 -13.63 0.17 -14.70
N GLU A 359 -12.77 1.16 -14.93
CA GLU A 359 -11.43 1.21 -14.33
C GLU A 359 -11.42 1.85 -12.93
N GLY A 360 -10.29 1.72 -12.22
CA GLY A 360 -10.09 2.29 -10.90
C GLY A 360 -11.04 1.71 -9.85
N SER A 361 -11.27 2.47 -8.78
CA SER A 361 -12.23 2.07 -7.75
C SER A 361 -13.07 3.21 -7.20
N THR A 362 -14.16 2.82 -6.55
CA THR A 362 -15.05 3.72 -5.80
C THR A 362 -14.76 3.70 -4.28
N SER A 363 -13.77 2.92 -3.84
CA SER A 363 -13.46 2.69 -2.42
C SER A 363 -12.66 3.82 -1.76
N GLY A 364 -12.15 4.79 -2.53
CA GLY A 364 -11.29 5.87 -2.01
C GLY A 364 -9.81 5.46 -1.86
N LEU A 365 -9.44 4.25 -2.29
CA LEU A 365 -8.08 3.70 -2.16
C LEU A 365 -7.27 3.87 -3.44
N GLY A 366 -6.02 4.33 -3.31
CA GLY A 366 -5.08 4.48 -4.42
C GLY A 366 -5.32 5.72 -5.31
N PRO A 367 -4.41 6.03 -6.25
CA PRO A 367 -4.49 7.22 -7.11
C PRO A 367 -5.75 7.27 -7.98
N SER A 368 -6.25 6.11 -8.42
CA SER A 368 -7.49 5.96 -9.18
C SER A 368 -8.66 5.45 -8.33
N GLY A 369 -8.62 5.63 -7.01
CA GLY A 369 -9.73 5.32 -6.09
C GLY A 369 -10.81 6.40 -5.98
N ILE A 370 -10.72 7.44 -6.80
CA ILE A 370 -11.52 8.66 -6.72
C ILE A 370 -12.77 8.64 -7.61
N TYR A 371 -13.09 7.50 -8.23
CA TYR A 371 -14.29 7.39 -9.04
C TYR A 371 -15.54 7.50 -8.18
N LEU A 372 -16.50 8.29 -8.68
CA LEU A 372 -17.78 8.50 -8.03
C LEU A 372 -18.72 7.35 -8.41
N GLU A 373 -19.47 6.84 -7.44
CA GLU A 373 -20.48 5.81 -7.71
C GLU A 373 -21.52 6.29 -8.73
N GLY A 374 -21.87 7.58 -8.68
CA GLY A 374 -22.77 8.20 -9.66
C GLY A 374 -22.23 8.20 -11.09
N ASP A 375 -20.91 8.30 -11.27
CA ASP A 375 -20.28 8.25 -12.60
C ASP A 375 -20.24 6.80 -13.12
N VAL A 376 -19.97 5.82 -12.24
CA VAL A 376 -20.07 4.40 -12.58
C VAL A 376 -21.48 4.04 -13.04
N LYS A 377 -22.51 4.44 -12.29
CA LYS A 377 -23.92 4.18 -12.67
C LYS A 377 -24.27 4.81 -14.01
N LEU A 378 -23.77 6.03 -14.28
CA LEU A 378 -24.03 6.73 -15.55
C LEU A 378 -23.45 5.98 -16.75
N ILE A 379 -22.22 5.45 -16.63
CA ILE A 379 -21.56 4.65 -17.67
C ILE A 379 -22.36 3.38 -17.94
N LEU A 380 -22.83 2.71 -16.88
CA LEU A 380 -23.65 1.50 -16.98
C LEU A 380 -25.01 1.77 -17.66
N GLU A 381 -25.70 2.84 -17.29
CA GLU A 381 -26.95 3.28 -17.94
C GLU A 381 -26.74 3.58 -19.44
N LEU A 382 -25.59 4.19 -19.80
CA LEU A 382 -25.25 4.43 -21.21
C LEU A 382 -25.07 3.11 -21.96
N ALA A 383 -24.35 2.14 -21.39
CA ALA A 383 -24.13 0.83 -22.00
C ALA A 383 -25.45 0.07 -22.22
N GLN A 384 -26.34 0.09 -21.24
CA GLN A 384 -27.68 -0.50 -21.35
C GLN A 384 -28.46 0.10 -22.53
N GLY A 385 -28.41 1.43 -22.69
CA GLY A 385 -29.05 2.14 -23.80
C GLY A 385 -28.47 1.85 -25.18
N MET A 386 -27.32 1.16 -25.26
CA MET A 386 -26.68 0.76 -26.52
C MET A 386 -26.98 -0.68 -26.92
N LEU A 387 -27.66 -1.48 -26.10
CA LEU A 387 -28.12 -2.82 -26.48
C LEU A 387 -29.14 -2.73 -27.62
N ARG A 388 -29.00 -3.57 -28.66
CA ARG A 388 -29.84 -3.51 -29.86
C ARG A 388 -31.11 -4.34 -29.72
N THR A 389 -31.03 -5.41 -28.95
CA THR A 389 -32.10 -6.40 -28.78
C THR A 389 -32.11 -6.89 -27.33
N GLN A 390 -33.23 -7.48 -26.92
CA GLN A 390 -33.34 -8.19 -25.63
C GLN A 390 -32.41 -9.41 -25.52
N GLN A 391 -31.88 -9.89 -26.65
CA GLN A 391 -30.93 -11.01 -26.72
C GLN A 391 -29.47 -10.54 -26.62
N ASP A 392 -29.20 -9.25 -26.81
CA ASP A 392 -27.86 -8.71 -26.57
C ASP A 392 -27.51 -8.89 -25.09
N ARG A 393 -26.26 -9.28 -24.83
CA ARG A 393 -25.74 -9.54 -23.49
C ARG A 393 -24.66 -8.52 -23.14
N LEU A 394 -24.73 -7.98 -21.94
CA LEU A 394 -23.73 -7.08 -21.39
C LEU A 394 -22.71 -7.87 -20.55
N ILE A 395 -21.44 -7.67 -20.86
CA ILE A 395 -20.29 -8.18 -20.11
C ILE A 395 -19.54 -6.97 -19.56
N ILE A 396 -19.35 -6.94 -18.25
CA ILE A 396 -18.71 -5.80 -17.56
C ILE A 396 -17.33 -6.25 -17.09
N ILE A 397 -16.30 -5.53 -17.54
CA ILE A 397 -14.94 -5.69 -17.05
C ILE A 397 -14.73 -4.55 -16.07
N SER A 398 -14.69 -4.84 -14.78
CA SER A 398 -14.54 -3.82 -13.75
C SER A 398 -13.38 -4.15 -12.84
N HIS A 399 -12.47 -3.23 -12.56
CA HIS A 399 -11.46 -3.52 -11.54
C HIS A 399 -12.10 -3.81 -10.17
N THR A 400 -13.11 -3.02 -9.79
CA THR A 400 -13.79 -3.15 -8.50
C THR A 400 -14.96 -4.15 -8.55
N PRO A 401 -15.07 -5.11 -7.61
CA PRO A 401 -16.23 -5.99 -7.53
C PRO A 401 -17.52 -5.25 -7.10
N PRO A 402 -18.72 -5.79 -7.39
CA PRO A 402 -19.96 -5.24 -6.85
C PRO A 402 -20.03 -5.39 -5.32
N ARG A 403 -20.59 -4.40 -4.64
CA ARG A 403 -20.70 -4.44 -3.17
C ARG A 403 -21.51 -5.66 -2.70
N GLY A 404 -20.98 -6.33 -1.67
CA GLY A 404 -21.55 -7.53 -1.07
C GLY A 404 -21.32 -8.84 -1.84
N VAL A 405 -20.53 -8.84 -2.93
CA VAL A 405 -20.18 -10.05 -3.69
C VAL A 405 -18.68 -10.04 -3.99
N LEU A 406 -17.94 -10.98 -3.42
CA LEU A 406 -16.48 -11.10 -3.59
C LEU A 406 -15.68 -9.81 -3.29
N ASP A 407 -16.14 -9.02 -2.31
CA ASP A 407 -15.66 -7.66 -2.06
C ASP A 407 -15.11 -7.41 -0.64
N ARG A 408 -14.92 -8.47 0.16
CA ARG A 408 -14.40 -8.35 1.54
C ARG A 408 -12.87 -8.31 1.60
N ALA A 409 -12.33 -7.17 2.03
CA ALA A 409 -10.89 -7.00 2.27
C ALA A 409 -10.52 -7.25 3.74
N MET A 410 -9.27 -7.64 4.02
CA MET A 410 -8.73 -7.80 5.38
C MET A 410 -7.83 -6.65 5.84
N ARG A 411 -7.22 -5.94 4.88
CA ARG A 411 -6.13 -4.99 5.14
C ARG A 411 -6.60 -3.75 5.92
N PHE A 412 -7.92 -3.55 6.03
CA PHE A 412 -8.55 -2.36 6.64
C PHE A 412 -9.65 -2.70 7.67
N GLY A 413 -9.65 -3.93 8.22
CA GLY A 413 -10.82 -4.49 8.90
C GLY A 413 -11.66 -5.29 7.88
N ASP A 414 -12.43 -6.30 8.32
CA ASP A 414 -13.24 -7.16 7.44
C ASP A 414 -14.40 -6.35 6.82
N GLU A 415 -14.07 -5.47 5.88
CA GLU A 415 -14.96 -4.47 5.30
C GLU A 415 -15.28 -4.79 3.84
N ALA A 416 -16.50 -4.44 3.44
CA ALA A 416 -16.99 -4.52 2.06
C ALA A 416 -16.53 -3.28 1.29
N ILE A 417 -15.64 -3.44 0.32
CA ILE A 417 -15.04 -2.34 -0.44
C ILE A 417 -15.47 -2.32 -1.92
N GLY A 418 -16.51 -3.08 -2.28
CA GLY A 418 -17.05 -3.12 -3.63
C GLY A 418 -17.90 -1.90 -3.99
N SER A 419 -18.21 -1.75 -5.28
CA SER A 419 -19.01 -0.65 -5.82
C SER A 419 -20.50 -0.84 -5.56
N MET A 420 -21.11 0.18 -4.95
CA MET A 420 -22.56 0.25 -4.75
C MET A 420 -23.30 0.43 -6.07
N ALA A 421 -22.79 1.27 -6.98
CA ALA A 421 -23.44 1.53 -8.25
C ALA A 421 -23.45 0.33 -9.19
N LEU A 422 -22.34 -0.43 -9.20
CA LEU A 422 -22.30 -1.69 -9.92
C LEU A 422 -23.32 -2.66 -9.33
N ARG A 423 -23.36 -2.81 -8.01
CA ARG A 423 -24.36 -3.65 -7.32
C ARG A 423 -25.80 -3.27 -7.69
N ASP A 424 -26.18 -2.00 -7.48
CA ASP A 424 -27.51 -1.47 -7.80
C ASP A 424 -27.86 -1.74 -9.29
N PHE A 425 -26.91 -1.57 -10.22
CA PHE A 425 -27.16 -1.85 -11.64
C PHE A 425 -27.36 -3.32 -11.98
N LEU A 426 -26.60 -4.23 -11.36
CA LEU A 426 -26.75 -5.67 -11.61
C LEU A 426 -28.13 -6.17 -11.17
N GLU A 427 -28.67 -5.66 -10.07
CA GLU A 427 -30.01 -6.01 -9.57
C GLU A 427 -31.14 -5.42 -10.44
N GLU A 428 -30.86 -4.35 -11.18
CA GLU A 428 -31.85 -3.65 -12.03
C GLU A 428 -31.85 -4.11 -13.49
N CYS A 429 -30.81 -4.80 -13.96
CA CYS A 429 -30.57 -5.03 -15.39
C CYS A 429 -30.38 -6.51 -15.76
N ASP A 430 -31.44 -7.12 -16.29
CA ASP A 430 -31.45 -8.54 -16.68
C ASP A 430 -30.50 -8.91 -17.84
N ASN A 431 -30.05 -7.92 -18.64
CA ASN A 431 -29.18 -8.17 -19.78
C ASN A 431 -27.71 -8.43 -19.40
N VAL A 432 -27.34 -8.18 -18.14
CA VAL A 432 -25.99 -8.48 -17.66
C VAL A 432 -25.88 -9.98 -17.39
N THR A 433 -24.77 -10.58 -17.82
CA THR A 433 -24.53 -12.03 -17.64
C THR A 433 -23.22 -12.31 -16.92
N LEU A 434 -22.23 -11.43 -17.07
CA LEU A 434 -20.90 -11.63 -16.56
C LEU A 434 -20.28 -10.32 -16.11
N VAL A 435 -19.72 -10.33 -14.90
CA VAL A 435 -18.78 -9.34 -14.40
C VAL A 435 -17.44 -10.02 -14.16
N ILE A 436 -16.37 -9.50 -14.76
CA ILE A 436 -14.99 -9.94 -14.50
C ILE A 436 -14.31 -8.82 -13.72
N CYS A 437 -13.77 -9.15 -12.54
CA CYS A 437 -13.17 -8.16 -11.66
C CYS A 437 -11.88 -8.57 -10.96
N GLY A 438 -11.25 -7.60 -10.28
CA GLY A 438 -10.02 -7.73 -9.51
C GLY A 438 -10.14 -7.11 -8.12
N HIS A 439 -9.13 -6.31 -7.72
CA HIS A 439 -9.07 -5.46 -6.52
C HIS A 439 -8.99 -6.19 -5.17
N VAL A 440 -9.90 -7.13 -4.92
CA VAL A 440 -10.02 -7.82 -3.62
C VAL A 440 -9.32 -9.18 -3.67
N HIS A 441 -8.00 -9.17 -3.46
CA HIS A 441 -7.12 -10.34 -3.67
C HIS A 441 -7.54 -11.58 -2.86
N ARG A 442 -8.09 -11.38 -1.65
CA ARG A 442 -8.65 -12.46 -0.80
C ARG A 442 -9.81 -13.23 -1.47
N CYS A 443 -10.51 -12.57 -2.37
CA CYS A 443 -11.61 -13.12 -3.14
C CYS A 443 -11.17 -13.55 -4.55
N GLY A 444 -9.90 -13.38 -4.91
CA GLY A 444 -9.33 -13.81 -6.17
C GLY A 444 -9.41 -15.31 -6.40
N GLY A 445 -9.51 -15.71 -7.66
CA GLY A 445 -9.66 -17.11 -8.07
C GLY A 445 -11.03 -17.70 -7.72
N LYS A 446 -12.04 -16.86 -7.47
CA LYS A 446 -13.41 -17.28 -7.08
C LYS A 446 -14.45 -16.61 -7.97
N TYR A 447 -15.60 -17.25 -8.07
CA TYR A 447 -16.77 -16.66 -8.72
C TYR A 447 -18.02 -16.98 -7.91
N GLU A 448 -18.98 -16.07 -7.95
CA GLU A 448 -20.28 -16.18 -7.29
C GLU A 448 -21.39 -15.74 -8.25
N LYS A 449 -22.63 -16.14 -7.94
CA LYS A 449 -23.81 -15.68 -8.67
C LYS A 449 -24.54 -14.62 -7.86
N LEU A 450 -24.84 -13.51 -8.50
CA LEU A 450 -25.81 -12.51 -8.05
C LEU A 450 -26.98 -12.58 -9.03
N ASP A 451 -28.09 -13.17 -8.61
CA ASP A 451 -29.23 -13.49 -9.47
C ASP A 451 -28.81 -14.28 -10.73
N ASN A 452 -29.02 -13.71 -11.91
CA ASN A 452 -28.62 -14.30 -13.20
C ASN A 452 -27.20 -13.91 -13.65
N VAL A 453 -26.50 -13.05 -12.89
CA VAL A 453 -25.16 -12.55 -13.21
C VAL A 453 -24.10 -13.40 -12.52
N THR A 454 -23.09 -13.83 -13.27
CA THR A 454 -21.87 -14.41 -12.67
C THR A 454 -20.84 -13.32 -12.44
N VAL A 455 -20.36 -13.19 -11.20
CA VAL A 455 -19.25 -12.29 -10.83
C VAL A 455 -18.01 -13.14 -10.60
N ALA A 456 -16.98 -12.95 -11.41
CA ALA A 456 -15.71 -13.67 -11.31
C ALA A 456 -14.58 -12.72 -10.90
N ASN A 457 -14.09 -12.88 -9.67
CA ASN A 457 -12.93 -12.14 -9.20
C ASN A 457 -11.65 -12.94 -9.53
N VAL A 458 -10.85 -12.41 -10.46
CA VAL A 458 -9.66 -13.04 -11.02
C VAL A 458 -8.36 -12.38 -10.57
N SER A 459 -8.42 -11.61 -9.47
CA SER A 459 -7.23 -11.02 -8.84
C SER A 459 -6.22 -12.08 -8.41
N SER A 460 -4.93 -11.80 -8.60
CA SER A 460 -3.83 -12.56 -8.02
C SER A 460 -3.36 -11.91 -6.72
N HIS A 461 -2.73 -12.67 -5.84
CA HIS A 461 -2.16 -12.12 -4.61
C HIS A 461 -0.77 -11.52 -4.85
N ASP A 462 -0.41 -10.50 -4.08
CA ASP A 462 0.87 -9.77 -4.20
C ASP A 462 2.03 -10.48 -3.51
N SER A 463 1.83 -11.71 -3.07
CA SER A 463 2.86 -12.48 -2.37
C SER A 463 3.64 -13.35 -3.33
N PRO A 464 4.97 -13.46 -3.20
CA PRO A 464 5.76 -14.36 -4.04
C PRO A 464 5.49 -15.84 -3.76
N PHE A 465 4.65 -16.15 -2.76
CA PHE A 465 4.25 -17.49 -2.34
C PHE A 465 2.95 -17.95 -3.01
N ASP A 466 2.13 -17.02 -3.48
CA ASP A 466 0.82 -17.31 -4.07
C ASP A 466 0.93 -17.58 -5.57
N ARG A 467 0.16 -18.55 -6.05
CA ARG A 467 0.01 -18.81 -7.48
C ARG A 467 -0.83 -17.71 -8.14
N ALA A 468 -0.59 -17.43 -9.42
CA ALA A 468 -1.36 -16.43 -10.15
C ALA A 468 -2.72 -16.99 -10.55
N ASN A 469 -3.81 -16.24 -10.42
CA ASN A 469 -5.16 -16.70 -10.73
C ASN A 469 -5.53 -16.38 -12.18
N LEU A 470 -6.15 -17.35 -12.87
CA LEU A 470 -6.72 -17.21 -14.21
C LEU A 470 -8.14 -17.79 -14.22
N ALA A 471 -9.00 -17.27 -15.09
CA ALA A 471 -10.30 -17.87 -15.39
C ALA A 471 -10.43 -18.15 -16.89
N TRP A 472 -10.79 -19.39 -17.24
CA TRP A 472 -11.29 -19.73 -18.57
C TRP A 472 -12.82 -19.71 -18.53
N ILE A 473 -13.42 -18.81 -19.30
CA ILE A 473 -14.85 -18.54 -19.29
C ILE A 473 -15.41 -18.80 -20.68
N VAL A 474 -16.48 -19.59 -20.75
CA VAL A 474 -17.22 -19.82 -22.00
C VAL A 474 -18.64 -19.31 -21.80
N LEU A 475 -19.05 -18.33 -22.60
CA LEU A 475 -20.38 -17.73 -22.57
C LEU A 475 -21.07 -17.95 -23.91
N ASP A 476 -22.21 -18.61 -23.93
CA ASP A 476 -23.00 -18.79 -25.15
C ASP A 476 -23.97 -17.61 -25.42
N GLU A 477 -24.55 -17.60 -26.63
CA GLU A 477 -25.47 -16.53 -27.06
C GLU A 477 -26.77 -16.49 -26.24
N THR A 478 -27.11 -17.57 -25.53
CA THR A 478 -28.32 -17.63 -24.69
C THR A 478 -28.08 -17.01 -23.30
N GLY A 479 -26.82 -16.93 -22.87
CA GLY A 479 -26.40 -16.46 -21.55
C GLY A 479 -25.92 -17.57 -20.62
N VAL A 480 -25.82 -18.82 -21.10
CA VAL A 480 -25.27 -19.93 -20.31
C VAL A 480 -23.75 -19.78 -20.25
N LEU A 481 -23.23 -19.87 -19.03
CA LEU A 481 -21.85 -19.55 -18.72
C LEU A 481 -21.18 -20.68 -17.94
N GLU A 482 -19.98 -21.05 -18.37
CA GLU A 482 -19.07 -21.98 -17.68
C GLU A 482 -17.82 -21.23 -17.25
N VAL A 483 -17.45 -21.32 -15.95
CA VAL A 483 -16.20 -20.77 -15.41
C VAL A 483 -15.31 -21.90 -14.93
N LYS A 484 -14.07 -21.92 -15.43
CA LYS A 484 -13.00 -22.76 -14.90
C LYS A 484 -11.87 -21.90 -14.37
N MET A 485 -11.70 -21.91 -13.05
CA MET A 485 -10.56 -21.29 -12.38
C MET A 485 -9.31 -22.14 -12.56
N MET A 486 -8.18 -21.48 -12.78
CA MET A 486 -6.87 -22.09 -13.01
C MET A 486 -5.81 -21.25 -12.32
N THR A 487 -4.63 -21.83 -12.11
CA THR A 487 -3.51 -21.12 -11.49
C THR A 487 -2.20 -21.32 -12.23
N LEU A 488 -1.35 -20.31 -12.24
CA LEU A 488 0.04 -20.39 -12.70
C LEU A 488 1.00 -20.43 -11.50
N PRO A 489 2.18 -21.07 -11.62
CA PRO A 489 3.14 -21.18 -10.52
C PRO A 489 3.46 -19.85 -9.83
N SER A 490 3.65 -19.89 -8.51
CA SER A 490 4.11 -18.72 -7.75
C SER A 490 5.54 -18.34 -8.14
N PRO A 491 6.00 -17.10 -7.88
CA PRO A 491 7.39 -16.71 -8.09
C PRO A 491 8.39 -17.67 -7.42
N VAL A 492 8.13 -18.10 -6.19
CA VAL A 492 8.96 -19.08 -5.49
C VAL A 492 8.95 -20.43 -6.20
N GLU A 493 7.79 -20.95 -6.57
CA GLU A 493 7.67 -22.22 -7.29
C GLU A 493 8.42 -22.17 -8.63
N ARG A 494 8.27 -21.07 -9.39
CA ARG A 494 8.94 -20.86 -10.68
C ARG A 494 10.46 -20.90 -10.56
N ILE A 495 11.04 -20.36 -9.48
CA ILE A 495 12.49 -20.41 -9.23
C ILE A 495 12.96 -21.86 -9.18
N PHE A 496 12.31 -22.71 -8.38
CA PHE A 496 12.69 -24.12 -8.27
C PHE A 496 12.44 -24.92 -9.55
N MET A 497 11.49 -24.50 -10.39
CA MET A 497 11.18 -25.16 -11.66
C MET A 497 12.13 -24.80 -12.81
N LYS A 498 12.76 -23.62 -12.79
CA LYS A 498 13.54 -23.10 -13.94
C LYS A 498 15.00 -22.81 -13.65
N GLU A 499 15.33 -22.44 -12.42
CA GLU A 499 16.71 -22.14 -12.05
C GLU A 499 17.45 -23.43 -11.68
N SER A 500 18.75 -23.46 -11.96
CA SER A 500 19.62 -24.53 -11.47
C SER A 500 19.82 -24.43 -9.97
N GLU A 501 20.08 -25.55 -9.29
CA GLU A 501 20.24 -25.62 -7.84
C GLU A 501 21.29 -24.63 -7.30
N GLY A 502 22.39 -24.45 -8.03
CA GLY A 502 23.44 -23.47 -7.67
C GLY A 502 22.96 -22.01 -7.65
N ASN A 503 21.85 -21.70 -8.32
CA ASN A 503 21.30 -20.34 -8.42
C ASN A 503 20.10 -20.09 -7.50
N TRP A 504 19.51 -21.13 -6.88
CA TRP A 504 18.30 -20.98 -6.08
C TRP A 504 18.41 -19.93 -4.98
N LEU A 505 19.52 -19.93 -4.23
CA LEU A 505 19.71 -18.98 -3.13
C LEU A 505 19.61 -17.53 -3.61
N ARG A 506 20.38 -17.19 -4.66
CA ARG A 506 20.40 -15.85 -5.24
C ARG A 506 19.05 -15.48 -5.86
N ALA A 507 18.41 -16.43 -6.55
CA ALA A 507 17.12 -16.21 -7.17
C ALA A 507 16.02 -15.93 -6.13
N LEU A 508 15.99 -16.69 -5.03
CA LEU A 508 15.04 -16.48 -3.92
C LEU A 508 15.24 -15.12 -3.23
N GLN A 509 16.49 -14.68 -3.06
CA GLN A 509 16.77 -13.35 -2.50
C GLN A 509 16.32 -12.23 -3.45
N ASN A 510 16.64 -12.35 -4.74
CA ASN A 510 16.43 -11.26 -5.69
C ASN A 510 14.98 -11.18 -6.20
N LYS A 511 14.36 -12.33 -6.47
CA LYS A 511 13.02 -12.41 -7.10
C LYS A 511 11.89 -12.55 -6.09
N ALA A 512 12.14 -13.18 -4.93
CA ALA A 512 11.15 -13.38 -3.87
C ALA A 512 11.43 -12.56 -2.60
N GLN A 513 12.48 -11.72 -2.60
CA GLN A 513 12.88 -10.83 -1.49
C GLN A 513 13.08 -11.57 -0.15
N LEU A 514 13.45 -12.84 -0.21
CA LEU A 514 13.73 -13.63 1.00
C LEU A 514 15.10 -13.25 1.59
N SER A 515 15.20 -13.21 2.92
CA SER A 515 16.51 -13.15 3.57
C SER A 515 17.33 -14.41 3.25
N ILE A 516 18.65 -14.36 3.41
CA ILE A 516 19.54 -15.52 3.21
C ILE A 516 19.07 -16.75 4.01
N ASN A 517 18.63 -16.52 5.25
CA ASN A 517 18.18 -17.60 6.14
C ASN A 517 16.84 -18.17 5.67
N GLU A 518 15.90 -17.32 5.27
CA GLU A 518 14.62 -17.79 4.74
C GLU A 518 14.81 -18.55 3.42
N ALA A 519 15.64 -18.06 2.51
CA ALA A 519 15.94 -18.74 1.26
C ALA A 519 16.52 -20.15 1.48
N LYS A 520 17.44 -20.31 2.46
CA LYS A 520 17.95 -21.64 2.86
C LYS A 520 16.84 -22.55 3.37
N LEU A 521 15.95 -22.04 4.23
CA LEU A 521 14.82 -22.81 4.74
C LEU A 521 13.92 -23.33 3.61
N PHE A 522 13.62 -22.49 2.61
CA PHE A 522 12.85 -22.91 1.43
C PHE A 522 13.57 -23.97 0.60
N ILE A 523 14.89 -23.84 0.40
CA ILE A 523 15.68 -24.84 -0.32
C ILE A 523 15.66 -26.19 0.41
N ASP A 524 15.87 -26.18 1.73
CA ASP A 524 15.87 -27.40 2.54
C ASP A 524 14.48 -28.06 2.55
N ALA A 525 13.42 -27.24 2.65
CA ALA A 525 12.06 -27.73 2.59
C ALA A 525 11.72 -28.31 1.21
N PHE A 526 12.15 -27.68 0.11
CA PHE A 526 11.99 -28.22 -1.24
C PHE A 526 12.77 -29.53 -1.43
N ARG A 527 14.00 -29.64 -0.92
CA ARG A 527 14.77 -30.91 -0.97
C ARG A 527 14.06 -32.03 -0.22
N LYS A 528 13.41 -31.71 0.90
CA LYS A 528 12.72 -32.70 1.74
C LYS A 528 11.36 -33.12 1.19
N TYR A 529 10.56 -32.17 0.70
CA TYR A 529 9.15 -32.40 0.34
C TYR A 529 8.88 -32.32 -1.18
N ASN A 530 9.87 -31.90 -1.97
CA ASN A 530 9.74 -31.67 -3.40
C ASN A 530 8.55 -30.73 -3.71
N LYS A 531 7.92 -30.86 -4.88
CA LYS A 531 6.83 -29.99 -5.35
C LYS A 531 5.61 -29.92 -4.43
N ARG A 532 5.39 -30.93 -3.55
CA ARG A 532 4.26 -30.97 -2.62
C ARG A 532 4.18 -29.71 -1.76
N ILE A 533 5.33 -29.14 -1.38
CA ILE A 533 5.36 -27.93 -0.55
C ILE A 533 4.66 -26.74 -1.20
N PHE A 534 4.66 -26.64 -2.52
CA PHE A 534 4.07 -25.50 -3.22
C PHE A 534 2.55 -25.57 -3.27
N ASP A 535 1.97 -26.78 -3.23
CA ASP A 535 0.52 -26.95 -3.15
C ASP A 535 -0.02 -26.52 -1.77
N ASP A 536 0.80 -26.60 -0.73
CA ASP A 536 0.45 -26.20 0.64
C ASP A 536 0.99 -24.79 1.02
N LEU A 537 1.76 -24.16 0.11
CA LEU A 537 2.50 -22.93 0.42
C LEU A 537 1.60 -21.73 0.77
N PRO A 538 0.43 -21.52 0.15
CA PRO A 538 -0.49 -20.45 0.55
C PRO A 538 -0.95 -20.57 2.00
N GLU A 539 -1.28 -21.78 2.46
CA GLU A 539 -1.66 -22.05 3.85
C GLU A 539 -0.49 -21.82 4.81
N LEU A 540 0.71 -22.24 4.43
CA LEU A 540 1.94 -22.00 5.20
C LEU A 540 2.28 -20.51 5.28
N ALA A 541 2.09 -19.75 4.20
CA ALA A 541 2.25 -18.30 4.19
C ALA A 541 1.22 -17.62 5.11
N SER A 542 -0.01 -18.12 5.16
CA SER A 542 -1.04 -17.65 6.09
C SER A 542 -0.58 -17.82 7.55
N LEU A 543 0.03 -18.95 7.93
CA LEU A 543 0.63 -19.12 9.26
C LEU A 543 1.65 -18.01 9.56
N LYS A 544 2.60 -17.75 8.65
CA LYS A 544 3.59 -16.68 8.84
C LYS A 544 2.94 -15.31 8.98
N PHE A 545 2.15 -14.88 8.00
CA PHE A 545 1.74 -13.48 7.88
C PHE A 545 0.52 -13.14 8.73
N ARG A 546 -0.45 -14.06 8.87
CA ARG A 546 -1.62 -13.83 9.71
C ARG A 546 -1.31 -14.02 11.19
N TYR A 547 -0.58 -15.07 11.55
CA TYR A 547 -0.36 -15.43 12.96
C TYR A 547 1.01 -15.00 13.51
N GLY A 548 1.96 -14.65 12.64
CA GLY A 548 3.26 -14.12 13.05
C GLY A 548 4.31 -15.20 13.35
N PHE A 549 4.13 -16.42 12.84
CA PHE A 549 5.19 -17.43 12.88
C PHE A 549 6.39 -17.01 12.02
N SER A 550 7.59 -17.43 12.41
CA SER A 550 8.74 -17.40 11.51
C SER A 550 8.68 -18.57 10.52
N TRP A 551 9.31 -18.45 9.34
CA TRP A 551 9.38 -19.55 8.37
C TRP A 551 10.02 -20.81 8.97
N GLY A 552 10.98 -20.65 9.89
CA GLY A 552 11.59 -21.77 10.61
C GLY A 552 10.57 -22.57 11.42
N ASN A 553 9.67 -21.89 12.15
CA ASN A 553 8.57 -22.55 12.85
C ASN A 553 7.52 -23.12 11.89
N VAL A 554 7.22 -22.42 10.80
CA VAL A 554 6.25 -22.91 9.80
C VAL A 554 6.72 -24.24 9.20
N PHE A 555 7.97 -24.36 8.76
CA PHE A 555 8.47 -25.62 8.20
C PHE A 555 8.68 -26.73 9.24
N LYS A 556 8.93 -26.37 10.51
CA LYS A 556 8.87 -27.32 11.63
C LYS A 556 7.46 -27.88 11.81
N LEU A 557 6.43 -27.03 11.86
CA LEU A 557 5.03 -27.46 11.90
C LEU A 557 4.68 -28.32 10.69
N TYR A 558 5.10 -27.91 9.49
CA TYR A 558 4.87 -28.68 8.26
C TYR A 558 5.52 -30.06 8.29
N SER A 559 6.60 -30.26 9.06
CA SER A 559 7.18 -31.60 9.25
C SER A 559 6.30 -32.59 10.01
N TYR A 560 5.25 -32.08 10.67
CA TYR A 560 4.17 -32.83 11.29
C TYR A 560 2.87 -32.80 10.44
N ASP A 561 2.98 -32.44 9.15
CA ASP A 561 1.86 -32.27 8.19
C ASP A 561 0.82 -31.21 8.63
N ILE A 562 1.26 -30.22 9.39
CA ILE A 562 0.42 -29.10 9.84
C ILE A 562 0.50 -27.95 8.84
N LYS A 563 -0.66 -27.52 8.39
CA LYS A 563 -0.84 -26.49 7.36
C LYS A 563 -1.76 -25.38 7.84
N SER A 564 -2.66 -25.67 8.78
CA SER A 564 -3.66 -24.73 9.26
C SER A 564 -3.57 -24.54 10.79
N PRO A 565 -4.03 -23.39 11.32
CA PRO A 565 -3.92 -23.07 12.74
C PRO A 565 -4.73 -24.00 13.65
N ASP A 566 -5.85 -24.55 13.16
CA ASP A 566 -6.72 -25.48 13.89
C ASP A 566 -6.10 -26.86 14.14
N GLN A 567 -5.07 -27.22 13.36
CA GLN A 567 -4.32 -28.46 13.53
C GLN A 567 -3.26 -28.38 14.65
N ILE A 568 -2.96 -27.17 15.14
CA ILE A 568 -1.92 -26.95 16.16
C ILE A 568 -2.49 -27.23 17.56
N ASN A 569 -2.32 -28.46 18.02
CA ASN A 569 -2.62 -28.84 19.40
C ASN A 569 -1.45 -28.56 20.35
N GLU A 570 -1.71 -28.71 21.65
CA GLU A 570 -0.74 -28.39 22.70
C GLU A 570 0.51 -29.29 22.67
N SER A 571 0.36 -30.59 22.36
CA SER A 571 1.48 -31.53 22.29
C SER A 571 2.47 -31.10 21.20
N ILE A 572 1.95 -30.82 20.01
CA ILE A 572 2.76 -30.36 18.88
C ILE A 572 3.41 -29.01 19.23
N PHE A 573 2.64 -28.08 19.78
CA PHE A 573 3.19 -26.79 20.20
C PHE A 573 4.39 -26.96 21.16
N LYS A 574 4.28 -27.83 22.18
CA LYS A 574 5.37 -28.12 23.12
C LYS A 574 6.59 -28.73 22.43
N GLU A 575 6.38 -29.69 21.52
CA GLU A 575 7.47 -30.29 20.74
C GLU A 575 8.24 -29.26 19.91
N ILE A 576 7.52 -28.42 19.15
CA ILE A 576 8.15 -27.36 18.34
C ILE A 576 8.80 -26.31 19.25
N LEU A 577 8.19 -25.99 20.40
CA LEU A 577 8.73 -25.04 21.38
C LEU A 577 10.08 -25.49 21.95
N ASN A 578 10.27 -26.80 22.13
CA ASN A 578 11.53 -27.39 22.59
C ASN A 578 12.63 -27.35 21.51
N GLN A 579 12.25 -27.36 20.24
CA GLN A 579 13.15 -27.27 19.08
C GLN A 579 13.45 -25.82 18.65
N SER A 580 12.77 -24.84 19.23
CA SER A 580 12.87 -23.43 18.84
C SER A 580 13.66 -22.61 19.87
N HIS A 581 14.51 -21.71 19.36
CA HIS A 581 15.44 -20.92 20.16
C HIS A 581 15.33 -19.43 19.84
N GLY A 582 15.80 -18.57 20.75
CA GLY A 582 15.85 -17.13 20.55
C GLY A 582 14.53 -16.51 20.09
N LEU A 583 14.60 -15.71 19.02
CA LEU A 583 13.44 -15.02 18.45
C LEU A 583 12.39 -15.98 17.87
N ASP A 584 12.79 -17.13 17.30
CA ASP A 584 11.84 -18.12 16.78
C ASP A 584 10.95 -18.67 17.89
N LYS A 585 11.52 -18.92 19.07
CA LYS A 585 10.76 -19.36 20.25
C LYS A 585 9.73 -18.30 20.67
N MET A 586 10.10 -17.03 20.58
CA MET A 586 9.20 -15.91 20.89
C MET A 586 8.06 -15.81 19.87
N HIS A 587 8.36 -15.85 18.57
CA HIS A 587 7.36 -15.79 17.51
C HIS A 587 6.35 -16.94 17.60
N LEU A 588 6.83 -18.15 17.89
CA LEU A 588 6.00 -19.33 18.13
C LEU A 588 5.00 -19.12 19.27
N LYS A 589 5.46 -18.65 20.44
CA LYS A 589 4.58 -18.40 21.59
C LYS A 589 3.52 -17.34 21.28
N ARG A 590 3.92 -16.24 20.64
CA ARG A 590 3.00 -15.16 20.24
C ARG A 590 1.94 -15.64 19.27
N ALA A 591 2.35 -16.38 18.25
CA ALA A 591 1.47 -16.92 17.23
C ALA A 591 0.48 -17.93 17.82
N TYR A 592 0.94 -18.82 18.69
CA TYR A 592 0.08 -19.77 19.39
C TYR A 592 -0.96 -19.06 20.27
N ALA A 593 -0.57 -18.07 21.08
CA ALA A 593 -1.50 -17.29 21.87
C ALA A 593 -2.55 -16.57 20.99
N LYS A 594 -2.13 -16.06 19.82
CA LYS A 594 -3.05 -15.45 18.85
C LYS A 594 -4.05 -16.46 18.29
N ILE A 595 -3.62 -17.67 17.93
CA ILE A 595 -4.51 -18.74 17.47
C ILE A 595 -5.54 -19.08 18.56
N ARG A 596 -5.10 -19.23 19.81
CA ARG A 596 -6.00 -19.52 20.93
C ARG A 596 -7.05 -18.43 21.13
N ARG A 597 -6.68 -17.15 20.99
CA ARG A 597 -7.63 -16.01 21.00
C ARG A 597 -8.69 -16.12 19.91
N GLU A 598 -8.30 -16.49 18.70
CA GLU A 598 -9.24 -16.60 17.57
C GLU A 598 -10.16 -17.82 17.67
N LEU A 599 -9.64 -18.96 18.13
CA LEU A 599 -10.41 -20.21 18.25
C LEU A 599 -11.33 -20.23 19.48
N GLU A 600 -10.94 -19.57 20.58
CA GLU A 600 -11.67 -19.62 21.86
C GLU A 600 -12.38 -18.30 22.19
N LYS A 601 -13.17 -17.82 21.22
CA LYS A 601 -13.94 -16.58 21.34
C LYS A 601 -14.75 -16.55 22.65
N GLY A 602 -14.55 -15.50 23.44
CA GLY A 602 -15.28 -15.25 24.68
C GLY A 602 -14.64 -15.81 25.96
N LYS A 603 -13.53 -16.54 25.88
CA LYS A 603 -12.77 -16.96 27.08
C LYS A 603 -11.73 -15.91 27.48
N ILE A 604 -11.47 -15.78 28.77
CA ILE A 604 -10.41 -14.92 29.34
C ILE A 604 -9.55 -15.74 30.30
N TYR A 605 -8.28 -15.98 29.96
CA TYR A 605 -7.34 -16.76 30.77
C TYR A 605 -5.88 -16.49 30.39
N LEU A 606 -4.96 -17.07 31.17
CA LEU A 606 -3.52 -17.09 30.88
C LEU A 606 -3.05 -18.51 30.51
N ILE A 607 -2.26 -18.63 29.44
CA ILE A 607 -1.61 -19.89 29.04
C ILE A 607 -0.49 -20.23 30.03
N ASN A 608 0.29 -19.24 30.44
CA ASN A 608 1.36 -19.35 31.42
C ASN A 608 1.09 -18.37 32.58
N PRO A 609 1.41 -18.74 33.83
CA PRO A 609 1.25 -17.83 34.95
C PRO A 609 2.12 -16.58 34.77
N ILE A 610 1.62 -15.45 35.27
CA ILE A 610 2.39 -14.21 35.30
C ILE A 610 3.57 -14.34 36.28
N PRO A 611 4.78 -13.87 35.94
CA PRO A 611 5.93 -13.93 36.84
C PRO A 611 5.86 -12.81 37.90
N ILE A 612 4.79 -12.81 38.68
CA ILE A 612 4.56 -11.93 39.83
C ILE A 612 4.12 -12.81 41.00
N SER A 613 4.86 -12.75 42.10
CA SER A 613 4.51 -13.40 43.36
C SER A 613 3.46 -12.60 44.13
N ALA A 614 2.73 -13.26 45.04
CA ALA A 614 1.83 -12.58 45.96
C ALA A 614 2.57 -11.67 46.95
N ASP A 615 3.85 -11.98 47.22
CA ASP A 615 4.71 -11.26 48.17
C ASP A 615 5.51 -10.12 47.52
N ASP A 616 5.40 -9.94 46.20
CA ASP A 616 6.17 -8.90 45.50
C ASP A 616 5.64 -7.49 45.86
N ASN A 617 6.55 -6.61 46.27
CA ASN A 617 6.25 -5.18 46.31
C ASN A 617 6.33 -4.62 44.89
N ILE A 618 5.21 -4.19 44.32
CA ILE A 618 5.13 -3.81 42.91
C ILE A 618 5.06 -2.29 42.76
N ILE A 619 6.02 -1.74 42.00
CA ILE A 619 5.97 -0.37 41.49
C ILE A 619 5.64 -0.42 40.01
N VAL A 620 4.47 0.12 39.66
CA VAL A 620 4.13 0.36 38.26
C VAL A 620 4.82 1.64 37.81
N PHE A 621 5.41 1.66 36.63
CA PHE A 621 6.03 2.86 36.09
C PHE A 621 5.77 3.03 34.60
N ASP A 622 5.72 4.30 34.19
CA ASP A 622 5.49 4.73 32.83
C ASP A 622 6.21 6.07 32.61
N THR A 623 6.90 6.21 31.49
CA THR A 623 7.71 7.37 31.14
C THR A 623 7.21 7.97 29.84
N GLU A 624 6.92 9.27 29.84
CA GLU A 624 6.61 10.02 28.63
C GLU A 624 7.91 10.60 28.05
N TYR A 625 8.16 10.40 26.75
CA TYR A 625 9.44 10.74 26.12
C TYR A 625 9.33 11.17 24.65
N SER A 626 10.31 11.96 24.19
CA SER A 626 10.57 12.19 22.77
C SER A 626 11.88 11.51 22.32
N GLU A 627 13.01 12.03 22.78
CA GLU A 627 14.35 11.42 22.67
C GLU A 627 14.98 11.13 24.05
N ALA A 628 14.47 11.83 25.08
CA ALA A 628 14.79 11.66 26.50
C ALA A 628 13.49 11.72 27.32
N GLY A 629 13.53 11.22 28.56
CA GLY A 629 12.35 11.21 29.42
C GLY A 629 11.93 12.61 29.88
N VAL A 630 10.68 12.98 29.59
CA VAL A 630 10.05 14.28 29.91
C VAL A 630 9.29 14.21 31.24
N LEU A 631 8.56 13.12 31.48
CA LEU A 631 7.80 12.88 32.69
C LEU A 631 7.99 11.42 33.14
N TYR A 632 8.36 11.22 34.40
CA TYR A 632 8.56 9.90 35.00
C TYR A 632 7.48 9.63 36.03
N GLY A 633 6.58 8.71 35.71
CA GLY A 633 5.47 8.31 36.56
C GLY A 633 5.73 6.99 37.29
N PHE A 634 5.36 6.95 38.57
CA PHE A 634 5.46 5.76 39.43
C PHE A 634 4.19 5.61 40.26
N LEU A 635 3.65 4.41 40.33
CA LEU A 635 2.52 4.03 41.18
C LEU A 635 2.91 2.83 42.04
N ASP A 636 2.95 3.04 43.35
CA ASP A 636 3.17 1.97 44.32
C ASP A 636 1.84 1.24 44.61
N LEU A 637 1.75 -0.03 44.22
CA LEU A 637 0.49 -0.78 44.36
C LEU A 637 0.16 -1.15 45.81
N SER A 638 1.14 -1.15 46.71
CA SER A 638 0.94 -1.47 48.13
C SER A 638 0.32 -0.31 48.89
N SER A 639 0.79 0.92 48.62
CA SER A 639 0.35 2.14 49.30
C SER A 639 -0.70 2.94 48.51
N GLY A 640 -0.79 2.72 47.20
CA GLY A 640 -1.55 3.57 46.29
C GLY A 640 -0.90 4.92 46.00
N ASP A 641 0.35 5.14 46.44
CA ASP A 641 1.06 6.40 46.24
C ASP A 641 1.49 6.55 44.78
N LEU A 642 1.00 7.60 44.12
CA LEU A 642 1.36 7.98 42.76
C LEU A 642 2.30 9.18 42.80
N LYS A 643 3.48 9.04 42.22
CA LYS A 643 4.50 10.08 42.10
C LYS A 643 4.83 10.32 40.65
N GLN A 644 4.93 11.59 40.29
CA GLN A 644 5.36 12.04 38.97
C GLN A 644 6.50 13.03 39.15
N PHE A 645 7.55 12.88 38.33
CA PHE A 645 8.72 13.73 38.35
C PHE A 645 8.99 14.24 36.94
N TRP A 646 9.15 15.54 36.79
CA TRP A 646 9.48 16.13 35.51
C TRP A 646 10.97 15.97 35.18
N PHE A 647 11.35 16.17 33.92
CA PHE A 647 12.73 16.04 33.45
C PHE A 647 13.76 16.91 34.20
N ASN A 648 13.32 18.02 34.81
CA ASN A 648 14.15 18.87 35.66
C ASN A 648 14.23 18.39 37.13
N GLU A 649 13.50 17.34 37.49
CA GLU A 649 13.41 16.77 38.84
C GLU A 649 14.08 15.39 38.97
N LYS A 650 14.92 14.99 38.00
CA LYS A 650 15.58 13.67 37.98
C LYS A 650 16.27 13.31 39.29
N LYS A 651 16.91 14.27 39.98
CA LYS A 651 17.53 14.03 41.29
C LYS A 651 16.52 13.54 42.35
N ARG A 652 15.34 14.16 42.40
CA ARG A 652 14.25 13.76 43.29
C ARG A 652 13.70 12.38 42.90
N ALA A 653 13.57 12.11 41.61
CA ALA A 653 13.17 10.79 41.11
C ALA A 653 14.19 9.71 41.53
N MET A 654 15.49 9.96 41.38
CA MET A 654 16.57 9.06 41.81
C MET A 654 16.54 8.80 43.32
N GLU A 655 16.29 9.83 44.13
CA GLU A 655 16.14 9.69 45.58
C GLU A 655 14.92 8.84 45.95
N TYR A 656 13.78 9.06 45.29
CA TYR A 656 12.59 8.23 45.45
C TYR A 656 12.88 6.76 45.10
N LEU A 657 13.54 6.49 43.97
CA LEU A 657 13.85 5.13 43.52
C LEU A 657 14.79 4.39 44.47
N LYS A 658 15.73 5.07 45.13
CA LYS A 658 16.59 4.46 46.17
C LYS A 658 15.78 3.88 47.33
N THR A 659 14.63 4.47 47.66
CA THR A 659 13.73 3.96 48.71
C THR A 659 12.93 2.73 48.27
N LYS A 660 12.95 2.40 46.98
CA LYS A 660 12.15 1.32 46.36
C LYS A 660 13.02 0.20 45.77
N LYS A 661 14.30 0.13 46.12
CA LYS A 661 15.31 -0.79 45.55
C LYS A 661 14.94 -2.28 45.59
N ASP A 662 14.12 -2.71 46.55
CA ASP A 662 13.71 -4.11 46.75
C ASP A 662 12.32 -4.41 46.11
N SER A 663 11.84 -3.54 45.22
CA SER A 663 10.54 -3.66 44.56
C SER A 663 10.69 -4.18 43.13
N LEU A 664 9.68 -4.91 42.64
CA LEU A 664 9.56 -5.28 41.24
C LEU A 664 8.95 -4.12 40.45
N PHE A 665 9.67 -3.64 39.44
CA PHE A 665 9.21 -2.54 38.59
C PHE A 665 8.48 -3.06 37.34
N VAL A 666 7.18 -2.82 37.25
CA VAL A 666 6.35 -3.31 36.14
C VAL A 666 6.01 -2.15 35.20
N HIS A 667 6.25 -2.34 33.91
CA HIS A 667 5.88 -1.39 32.86
C HIS A 667 5.13 -2.10 31.73
N TRP A 668 4.39 -1.35 30.91
CA TRP A 668 3.69 -1.94 29.78
C TRP A 668 4.67 -2.37 28.69
N GLY A 669 5.47 -1.47 28.12
CA GLY A 669 6.35 -1.77 27.00
C GLY A 669 7.41 -0.69 26.80
N GLY A 670 7.78 -0.38 25.55
CA GLY A 670 8.52 0.85 25.22
C GLY A 670 9.97 0.95 25.69
N ASN A 671 10.47 2.19 25.71
CA ASN A 671 11.81 2.55 26.16
C ASN A 671 11.91 2.73 27.68
N ASP A 672 10.82 2.53 28.42
CA ASP A 672 10.71 2.76 29.87
C ASP A 672 11.86 2.12 30.66
N LYS A 673 12.13 0.83 30.43
CA LYS A 673 13.25 0.12 31.08
C LYS A 673 14.59 0.80 30.81
N LYS A 674 14.81 1.24 29.56
CA LYS A 674 16.05 1.90 29.14
C LYS A 674 16.19 3.25 29.85
N LEU A 675 15.14 4.07 29.87
CA LEU A 675 15.13 5.38 30.51
C LEU A 675 15.29 5.29 32.03
N LEU A 676 14.62 4.33 32.67
CA LEU A 676 14.77 4.04 34.10
C LEU A 676 16.23 3.71 34.45
N ARG A 677 16.91 2.94 33.60
CA ARG A 677 18.29 2.53 33.81
C ARG A 677 19.29 3.64 33.48
N GLU A 678 19.18 4.23 32.30
CA GLU A 678 20.19 5.15 31.76
C GLU A 678 20.03 6.57 32.30
N GLU A 679 18.79 7.06 32.48
CA GLU A 679 18.55 8.44 32.92
C GLU A 679 18.35 8.56 34.44
N LEU A 680 17.73 7.57 35.06
CA LEU A 680 17.48 7.56 36.50
C LEU A 680 18.42 6.64 37.28
N ASN A 681 19.43 6.05 36.62
CA ASN A 681 20.46 5.20 37.23
C ASN A 681 19.89 4.10 38.16
N CYS A 682 18.74 3.52 37.78
CA CYS A 682 18.05 2.50 38.55
C CYS A 682 18.23 1.13 37.88
N ASN A 683 18.97 0.23 38.53
CA ASN A 683 19.18 -1.16 38.08
C ASN A 683 18.24 -2.14 38.78
N ALA A 684 16.96 -1.76 38.98
CA ALA A 684 15.98 -2.62 39.61
C ALA A 684 15.52 -3.76 38.67
N ASP A 685 14.94 -4.81 39.27
CA ASP A 685 14.29 -5.87 38.51
C ASP A 685 13.05 -5.31 37.82
N THR A 686 12.97 -5.51 36.50
CA THR A 686 11.85 -5.01 35.70
C THR A 686 11.09 -6.12 34.99
N LEU A 687 9.77 -5.98 34.96
CA LEU A 687 8.87 -6.83 34.20
C LEU A 687 8.17 -6.02 33.09
N ASN A 688 8.39 -6.45 31.85
CA ASN A 688 7.67 -5.94 30.69
C ASN A 688 6.36 -6.72 30.53
N LEU A 689 5.23 -6.08 30.82
CA LEU A 689 3.95 -6.74 30.88
C LEU A 689 3.36 -7.02 29.49
N LEU A 690 3.52 -6.11 28.52
CA LEU A 690 3.10 -6.30 27.13
C LEU A 690 3.64 -7.61 26.56
N TYR A 691 4.91 -7.91 26.82
CA TYR A 691 5.53 -9.14 26.36
C TYR A 691 4.78 -10.37 26.87
N HIS A 692 4.45 -10.40 28.17
CA HIS A 692 3.70 -11.50 28.78
C HIS A 692 2.30 -11.64 28.16
N PHE A 693 1.61 -10.52 27.95
CA PHE A 693 0.30 -10.50 27.27
C PHE A 693 0.36 -11.10 25.87
N GLN A 694 1.37 -10.73 25.09
CA GLN A 694 1.52 -11.21 23.72
C GLN A 694 1.69 -12.72 23.62
N ILE A 695 2.29 -13.38 24.63
CA ILE A 695 2.58 -14.82 24.63
C ILE A 695 1.63 -15.67 25.48
N SER A 696 0.87 -15.06 26.39
CA SER A 696 0.12 -15.79 27.42
C SER A 696 -1.35 -15.44 27.46
N PHE A 697 -1.74 -14.21 27.10
CA PHE A 697 -3.10 -13.74 27.32
C PHE A 697 -4.05 -14.16 26.21
N VAL A 698 -5.15 -14.79 26.61
CA VAL A 698 -6.26 -15.15 25.73
C VAL A 698 -7.50 -14.39 26.17
N ALA A 699 -8.03 -13.53 25.29
CA ALA A 699 -9.21 -12.68 25.49
C ALA A 699 -9.78 -12.21 24.13
N PRO A 700 -11.05 -11.76 24.08
CA PRO A 700 -11.67 -11.23 22.86
C PRO A 700 -11.19 -9.80 22.53
N ILE A 701 -9.90 -9.64 22.25
CA ILE A 701 -9.25 -8.36 21.91
C ILE A 701 -8.66 -8.41 20.50
N SER A 702 -8.74 -7.28 19.78
CA SER A 702 -8.15 -7.12 18.44
C SER A 702 -6.66 -6.78 18.50
N SER A 703 -6.20 -6.11 19.56
CA SER A 703 -4.79 -5.78 19.78
C SER A 703 -4.38 -5.99 21.24
N THR A 704 -3.07 -6.02 21.51
CA THR A 704 -2.51 -6.01 22.87
C THR A 704 -2.09 -4.59 23.28
N SER A 705 -2.82 -3.56 22.88
CA SER A 705 -2.62 -2.21 23.41
C SER A 705 -3.01 -2.18 24.89
N LEU A 706 -2.47 -1.22 25.65
CA LEU A 706 -2.80 -1.06 27.07
C LEU A 706 -4.32 -0.85 27.25
N ARG A 707 -4.91 -0.04 26.37
CA ARG A 707 -6.35 0.22 26.28
C ARG A 707 -7.17 -1.03 26.06
N ASP A 708 -6.88 -1.81 25.01
CA ASP A 708 -7.73 -2.95 24.65
C ASP A 708 -7.66 -4.04 25.73
N VAL A 709 -6.49 -4.21 26.36
CA VAL A 709 -6.32 -5.11 27.50
C VAL A 709 -7.05 -4.59 28.74
N HIS A 710 -6.96 -3.29 29.02
CA HIS A 710 -7.68 -2.66 30.11
C HIS A 710 -9.19 -2.90 29.95
N ASP A 711 -9.75 -2.65 28.78
CA ASP A 711 -11.19 -2.83 28.53
C ASP A 711 -11.61 -4.28 28.69
N ALA A 712 -10.81 -5.22 28.20
CA ALA A 712 -11.10 -6.64 28.33
C ALA A 712 -11.09 -7.15 29.78
N LEU A 713 -10.26 -6.58 30.66
CA LEU A 713 -10.08 -7.06 32.04
C LEU A 713 -10.81 -6.24 33.10
N CYS A 714 -10.88 -4.93 32.88
CA CYS A 714 -11.34 -3.94 33.85
C CYS A 714 -12.65 -3.25 33.42
N GLY A 715 -13.04 -3.41 32.15
CA GLY A 715 -14.19 -2.76 31.54
C GLY A 715 -13.89 -1.32 31.09
N HIS A 716 -14.57 -0.90 30.03
CA HIS A 716 -14.49 0.46 29.50
C HIS A 716 -14.95 1.50 30.54
N LYS A 717 -14.34 2.68 30.51
CA LYS A 717 -14.67 3.78 31.44
C LYS A 717 -15.25 4.95 30.66
N GLU A 718 -16.50 5.28 30.99
CA GLU A 718 -17.28 6.30 30.27
C GLU A 718 -17.05 7.72 30.79
N ASP A 719 -16.34 7.91 31.91
CA ASP A 719 -16.13 9.25 32.45
C ASP A 719 -15.13 10.05 31.60
N GLU A 720 -15.38 11.36 31.50
CA GLU A 720 -14.66 12.27 30.62
C GLU A 720 -13.15 12.28 30.87
N TRP A 721 -12.71 12.08 32.12
CA TRP A 721 -11.28 12.06 32.43
C TRP A 721 -10.57 10.88 31.77
N TRP A 722 -11.15 9.67 31.85
CA TRP A 722 -10.62 8.49 31.15
C TRP A 722 -10.68 8.65 29.64
N LYS A 723 -11.77 9.22 29.12
CA LYS A 723 -11.92 9.48 27.69
C LYS A 723 -10.78 10.32 27.15
N PHE A 724 -10.54 11.49 27.74
CA PHE A 724 -9.49 12.41 27.28
C PHE A 724 -8.08 11.92 27.62
N SER A 725 -7.87 11.38 28.82
CA SER A 725 -6.52 11.09 29.33
C SER A 725 -6.00 9.71 28.91
N PHE A 726 -6.88 8.79 28.47
CA PHE A 726 -6.49 7.42 28.15
C PHE A 726 -6.99 6.96 26.78
N TYR A 727 -8.29 7.07 26.51
CA TYR A 727 -8.87 6.47 25.29
C TYR A 727 -8.59 7.27 24.01
N GLU A 728 -8.58 8.60 24.11
CA GLU A 728 -8.27 9.54 23.02
C GLU A 728 -6.77 9.90 22.95
N MET A 729 -5.98 9.43 23.90
CA MET A 729 -4.56 9.75 24.05
C MET A 729 -3.69 8.68 23.39
N ASP A 730 -3.21 8.96 22.16
CA ASP A 730 -2.29 8.07 21.45
C ASP A 730 -0.80 8.46 21.67
N GLY A 731 0.11 7.55 21.31
CA GLY A 731 1.54 7.76 21.50
C GLY A 731 2.14 8.90 20.67
N LEU A 732 1.54 9.26 19.53
CA LEU A 732 1.99 10.40 18.72
C LEU A 732 1.61 11.71 19.40
N TYR A 733 0.40 11.77 19.96
CA TYR A 733 -0.06 12.95 20.69
C TYR A 733 0.75 13.18 21.97
N LYS A 734 1.02 12.13 22.74
CA LYS A 734 1.95 12.19 23.89
C LYS A 734 3.32 12.72 23.48
N PHE A 735 3.86 12.27 22.34
CA PHE A 735 5.11 12.76 21.78
C PHE A 735 5.07 14.25 21.40
N GLU A 736 3.97 14.73 20.83
CA GLU A 736 3.74 16.16 20.55
C GLU A 736 3.72 16.99 21.83
N LEU A 737 2.98 16.55 22.85
CA LEU A 737 2.95 17.20 24.18
C LEU A 737 4.35 17.25 24.81
N CYS A 738 5.11 16.14 24.74
CA CYS A 738 6.51 16.10 25.19
C CYS A 738 7.37 17.15 24.49
N ASN A 739 7.30 17.25 23.17
CA ASN A 739 8.07 18.25 22.42
C ASN A 739 7.63 19.68 22.72
N HIS A 740 6.35 19.91 22.95
CA HIS A 740 5.84 21.22 23.35
C HIS A 740 6.40 21.62 24.71
N ILE A 741 6.34 20.74 25.71
CA ILE A 741 6.87 20.98 27.06
C ILE A 741 8.39 21.22 27.03
N LEU A 742 9.13 20.49 26.20
CA LEU A 742 10.59 20.71 26.07
C LEU A 742 10.92 22.10 25.49
N ARG A 743 10.05 22.65 24.63
CA ARG A 743 10.20 24.01 24.07
C ARG A 743 9.68 25.09 25.01
N ASN A 744 8.64 24.78 25.78
CA ASN A 744 8.01 25.69 26.73
C ASN A 744 7.76 24.99 28.08
N PRO A 745 8.80 24.88 28.94
CA PRO A 745 8.73 24.11 30.18
C PRO A 745 7.69 24.60 31.19
N ASP A 746 7.24 25.85 31.09
CA ASP A 746 6.32 26.48 32.04
C ASP A 746 4.85 26.45 31.57
N ASP A 747 4.53 25.76 30.47
CA ASP A 747 3.14 25.57 30.02
C ASP A 747 2.37 24.63 30.97
N GLU A 748 1.67 25.22 31.93
CA GLU A 748 0.86 24.50 32.92
C GLU A 748 -0.25 23.65 32.28
N LYS A 749 -0.83 24.08 31.16
CA LYS A 749 -1.95 23.37 30.51
C LYS A 749 -1.44 22.07 29.89
N THR A 750 -0.41 22.17 29.06
CA THR A 750 0.19 21.00 28.39
C THR A 750 0.81 20.04 29.40
N ARG A 751 1.44 20.56 30.46
CA ARG A 751 1.96 19.73 31.56
C ARG A 751 0.85 18.98 32.29
N LYS A 752 -0.27 19.64 32.58
CA LYS A 752 -1.41 18.99 33.23
C LYS A 752 -1.97 17.87 32.36
N GLU A 753 -2.13 18.13 31.07
CA GLU A 753 -2.64 17.15 30.10
C GLU A 753 -1.75 15.91 29.99
N LEU A 754 -0.43 16.09 29.82
CA LEU A 754 0.52 14.97 29.79
C LEU A 754 0.58 14.23 31.14
N ALA A 755 0.50 14.94 32.25
CA ALA A 755 0.50 14.33 33.57
C ALA A 755 -0.76 13.51 33.84
N ASP A 756 -1.93 13.99 33.42
CA ASP A 756 -3.18 13.24 33.51
C ASP A 756 -3.15 11.99 32.61
N ALA A 757 -2.54 12.10 31.42
CA ALA A 757 -2.34 10.97 30.52
C ALA A 757 -1.46 9.86 31.12
N ASN A 758 -0.27 10.22 31.59
CA ASN A 758 0.65 9.30 32.25
C ASN A 758 0.01 8.68 33.51
N LYS A 759 -0.74 9.48 34.28
CA LYS A 759 -1.48 9.01 35.45
C LYS A 759 -2.54 7.97 35.06
N ALA A 760 -3.27 8.17 33.97
CA ALA A 760 -4.25 7.21 33.49
C ALA A 760 -3.60 5.88 33.09
N ASP A 761 -2.46 5.91 32.40
CA ASP A 761 -1.69 4.70 32.04
C ASP A 761 -1.23 3.92 33.27
N LEU A 762 -0.67 4.60 34.28
CA LEU A 762 -0.26 3.98 35.55
C LEU A 762 -1.45 3.30 36.25
N ILE A 763 -2.60 3.97 36.33
CA ILE A 763 -3.81 3.46 36.99
C ILE A 763 -4.38 2.28 36.20
N ALA A 764 -4.42 2.36 34.87
CA ALA A 764 -4.87 1.28 34.00
C ALA A 764 -4.00 0.04 34.19
N LEU A 765 -2.68 0.22 34.16
CA LEU A 765 -1.69 -0.83 34.33
C LEU A 765 -1.77 -1.47 35.73
N GLY A 766 -1.89 -0.67 36.78
CA GLY A 766 -2.12 -1.16 38.14
C GLY A 766 -3.41 -1.97 38.28
N SER A 767 -4.48 -1.55 37.60
CA SER A 767 -5.77 -2.25 37.58
C SER A 767 -5.67 -3.60 36.85
N ILE A 768 -4.97 -3.62 35.72
CA ILE A 768 -4.67 -4.83 34.96
C ILE A 768 -3.92 -5.85 35.83
N ILE A 769 -2.84 -5.44 36.51
CA ILE A 769 -2.04 -6.34 37.38
C ILE A 769 -2.91 -6.99 38.46
N LYS A 770 -3.78 -6.22 39.12
CA LYS A 770 -4.72 -6.74 40.12
C LYS A 770 -5.71 -7.76 39.56
N LYS A 771 -6.09 -7.63 38.29
CA LYS A 771 -6.97 -8.60 37.61
C LYS A 771 -6.22 -9.84 37.17
N LEU A 772 -4.98 -9.69 36.70
CA LEU A 772 -4.14 -10.79 36.21
C LEU A 772 -3.91 -11.87 37.27
N GLN A 773 -3.64 -11.48 38.52
CA GLN A 773 -3.46 -12.42 39.63
C GLN A 773 -4.69 -13.30 39.92
N LYS A 774 -5.86 -12.93 39.39
CA LYS A 774 -7.13 -13.65 39.59
C LYS A 774 -7.57 -14.45 38.37
N LEU A 775 -6.85 -14.35 37.25
CA LEU A 775 -7.23 -15.07 36.04
C LEU A 775 -6.94 -16.56 36.17
N PRO A 776 -7.79 -17.43 35.62
CA PRO A 776 -7.46 -18.84 35.53
C PRO A 776 -6.21 -19.03 34.67
N VAL A 777 -5.31 -19.89 35.13
CA VAL A 777 -4.19 -20.39 34.35
C VAL A 777 -4.57 -21.79 33.88
N LEU A 778 -4.71 -21.96 32.57
CA LEU A 778 -4.86 -23.31 32.01
C LEU A 778 -3.46 -23.90 31.98
N SER A 779 -3.03 -24.51 33.09
CA SER A 779 -1.67 -25.07 33.18
C SER A 779 -1.48 -26.12 32.10
N SER A 780 -0.41 -25.92 31.35
CA SER A 780 0.37 -26.98 30.75
C SER A 780 1.06 -27.77 31.87
N ASP A 781 0.54 -28.95 32.22
CA ASP A 781 1.41 -29.99 32.80
C ASP A 781 2.51 -30.38 31.80
#